data_AF-A0A9E0PX27-F1
#
_entry.id   AF-A0A9E0PX27-F1
#
_cell.length_a   1.000
_cell.length_b   1.000
_cell.length_c   1.000
_cell.angle_alpha   90.00
_cell.angle_beta   90.00
_cell.angle_gamma   90.00
#
_symmetry.space_group_name_H-M   'P 1'
#
loop_
_entity.id
_entity.type
_entity.pdbx_description
1 polymer ?
#
loop_
_entity_poly.entity_id
_entity_poly.type
_entity_poly.pdbx_seq_one_letter_code
_entity_poly.pdbx_strand_id
1 'polypeptide(L)'
;MAYTDINGEDRLVQATFADHLENELGWESVYAWNHETFGPDGTLGRKDTRDVVLVRDLRAALVRLNPELPPTAIDDAVAALTQHDPTRSLVQHNRGFHAMLRDGVPVRWRDAAGQLRQTQARVIDFRDPLNNRFLAVRELKITGLRTPSYNRRADLVCFVNGLPLVFIELKAVYVNVRAAYEGNLKDYLDENVIAHAFHHNAFIVVSNGHAARYGSVTSGWDHYAEWKRLEETGKGSVAAEVLLSGMLARSRLLDLLENFIVFDESRAGAVRKVVARNHQVMGVNRAVAAVVRQEALKAQFPPGERLRHRVVTIPLSEPCGVDAEAIGDAANAPAMAVVHAAEGAATGRAPREITLIERVPPDLGRLGVVWHTQGSGKSYSMLFFAEKVRRTVPGNFTFLLMTDRNDLDSQIYKTFVGCGVVPPATPRAESGEALRDLLQQNHRYVFSLIHKFNQDVAPDEPYSERDDIIVISDEAHRTQAGRLARNMRLALPNAAFIGFTGTPLFKNDHLTQRIFGGYVSRYDFKRSEEDGATVKLVYENRGEKLGVARKDLNDRIAAAIEKAELDADQQAKLQKLLGQDYEVITADDRLLKIAQDFVEHCAARWEAGKAMLVCIDKVTCARMLAMIKPLWLAKAAKVRQAADDRQTEIAATDDTDERQQLHAQRDRLLAQANWLDETILGLIVSEAQGEVAEFQRWGFDIIPHRALMKQGFETPDSKRVDVETAFKDPKHPFRVAVVCAMWLTGFDVECLSTLYIDKPMKAHTLMQAIARANRRYPGKDFGLVVDYNGMLAALRCAASGAGAIRPWGRHQRGTRDRGALAGAGGGAGRRHRRGRAVPAGAGLRAEPADGCQGLCSHRRAGRRRGGHQLPRSRVPGAKCHANGAGCRRQARQCGPFAAALRDPGPGDLPALQGAGDRAQRAAVCRTARQHRGHLQETVRGA
;
A
#
# COMPACT_ATOMS: atom_id res chain seq x y z
N MET A 1 30.21 -41.52 10.54
CA MET A 1 30.76 -40.51 9.60
C MET A 1 30.81 -39.18 10.34
N ALA A 2 31.90 -38.43 10.27
CA ALA A 2 31.96 -37.09 10.86
C ALA A 2 31.29 -36.09 9.91
N TYR A 3 30.25 -35.40 10.37
CA TYR A 3 29.62 -34.31 9.62
C TYR A 3 30.49 -33.06 9.82
N THR A 4 31.09 -32.54 8.74
CA THR A 4 32.07 -31.44 8.85
C THR A 4 31.39 -30.11 9.19
N ASP A 5 31.86 -29.47 10.26
CA ASP A 5 31.34 -28.24 10.88
C ASP A 5 31.65 -26.96 10.08
N ILE A 6 31.52 -27.05 8.76
CA ILE A 6 31.81 -26.00 7.78
C ILE A 6 30.50 -25.29 7.36
N ASN A 7 29.38 -26.02 7.41
CA ASN A 7 28.05 -25.55 6.97
C ASN A 7 27.06 -25.37 8.15
N GLY A 8 27.55 -25.22 9.38
CA GLY A 8 26.73 -25.09 10.58
C GLY A 8 25.92 -23.79 10.63
N GLU A 9 24.69 -23.86 11.14
CA GLU A 9 23.76 -22.74 11.31
C GLU A 9 24.34 -21.63 12.20
N ASP A 10 24.95 -22.02 13.32
CA ASP A 10 25.69 -21.13 14.23
C ASP A 10 26.81 -20.36 13.50
N ARG A 11 27.65 -21.07 12.73
CA ARG A 11 28.84 -20.47 12.11
C ARG A 11 28.57 -19.67 10.83
N LEU A 12 27.60 -20.06 10.01
CA LEU A 12 27.30 -19.37 8.75
C LEU A 12 26.19 -18.30 8.86
N VAL A 13 25.31 -18.39 9.87
CA VAL A 13 24.16 -17.50 10.01
C VAL A 13 24.18 -16.74 11.34
N GLN A 14 24.24 -17.42 12.49
CA GLN A 14 24.18 -16.74 13.80
C GLN A 14 25.40 -15.85 14.05
N ALA A 15 26.61 -16.35 13.78
CA ALA A 15 27.85 -15.60 13.85
C ALA A 15 27.79 -14.38 12.92
N THR A 16 27.54 -14.57 11.63
CA THR A 16 27.44 -13.49 10.63
C THR A 16 26.44 -12.40 11.03
N PHE A 17 25.33 -12.75 11.69
CA PHE A 17 24.35 -11.77 12.19
C PHE A 17 24.86 -10.96 13.38
N ALA A 18 25.55 -11.62 14.32
CA ALA A 18 26.16 -10.94 15.46
C ALA A 18 27.36 -10.09 15.04
N ASP A 19 28.21 -10.61 14.14
CA ASP A 19 29.33 -9.88 13.55
C ASP A 19 28.84 -8.62 12.80
N HIS A 20 27.70 -8.69 12.09
CA HIS A 20 27.08 -7.52 11.46
C HIS A 20 26.52 -6.52 12.49
N LEU A 21 25.85 -7.02 13.53
CA LEU A 21 25.36 -6.18 14.62
C LEU A 21 26.50 -5.46 15.35
N GLU A 22 27.62 -6.14 15.58
CA GLU A 22 28.80 -5.60 16.26
C GLU A 22 29.60 -4.63 15.39
N ASN A 23 30.06 -5.07 14.22
CA ASN A 23 31.00 -4.30 13.40
C ASN A 23 30.34 -3.16 12.62
N GLU A 24 29.13 -3.36 12.06
CA GLU A 24 28.45 -2.36 11.22
C GLU A 24 27.42 -1.53 12.00
N LEU A 25 26.81 -2.09 13.04
CA LEU A 25 25.75 -1.43 13.83
C LEU A 25 26.17 -1.10 15.27
N GLY A 26 27.39 -1.47 15.68
CA GLY A 26 28.02 -1.11 16.95
C GLY A 26 27.43 -1.79 18.20
N TRP A 27 26.70 -2.90 18.09
CA TRP A 27 26.17 -3.61 19.25
C TRP A 27 27.29 -4.32 20.03
N GLU A 28 27.14 -4.47 21.34
CA GLU A 28 27.94 -5.46 22.07
C GLU A 28 27.49 -6.87 21.71
N SER A 29 28.39 -7.84 21.66
CA SER A 29 28.13 -9.23 21.26
C SER A 29 28.57 -10.21 22.34
N VAL A 30 27.68 -11.12 22.75
CA VAL A 30 27.97 -12.16 23.76
C VAL A 30 27.43 -13.51 23.32
N TYR A 31 28.23 -14.56 23.45
CA TYR A 31 27.82 -15.96 23.24
C TYR A 31 27.57 -16.63 24.59
N ALA A 32 26.32 -17.04 24.86
CA ALA A 32 25.92 -17.54 26.17
C ALA A 32 26.07 -19.07 26.33
N TRP A 33 25.92 -19.84 25.25
CA TRP A 33 25.83 -21.30 25.32
C TRP A 33 27.09 -21.94 25.90
N ASN A 34 26.94 -22.65 27.03
CA ASN A 34 28.01 -23.25 27.83
C ASN A 34 29.12 -22.28 28.33
N HIS A 35 28.94 -20.97 28.15
CA HIS A 35 29.88 -19.92 28.58
C HIS A 35 29.26 -18.92 29.57
N GLU A 36 27.94 -18.89 29.70
CA GLU A 36 27.23 -18.08 30.69
C GLU A 36 27.52 -18.53 32.13
N THR A 37 27.98 -17.59 32.96
CA THR A 37 28.02 -17.71 34.42
C THR A 37 26.87 -16.94 35.06
N PHE A 38 26.29 -17.51 36.12
CA PHE A 38 25.17 -16.91 36.87
C PHE A 38 25.65 -16.16 38.12
N GLY A 39 24.83 -15.22 38.59
CA GLY A 39 25.12 -14.32 39.72
C GLY A 39 25.31 -12.86 39.28
N PRO A 40 25.45 -11.91 40.22
CA PRO A 40 25.56 -10.48 39.91
C PRO A 40 26.74 -10.14 38.97
N ASP A 41 27.90 -10.75 39.25
CA ASP A 41 29.13 -10.62 38.48
C ASP A 41 29.24 -11.66 37.34
N GLY A 42 28.20 -12.47 37.15
CA GLY A 42 28.09 -13.43 36.06
C GLY A 42 27.92 -12.74 34.70
N THR A 43 28.18 -13.46 33.59
CA THR A 43 28.27 -12.90 32.22
C THR A 43 27.14 -11.92 31.91
N LEU A 44 25.89 -12.33 32.14
CA LEU A 44 24.68 -11.53 31.86
C LEU A 44 23.99 -10.97 33.12
N GLY A 45 24.57 -11.18 34.31
CA GLY A 45 23.97 -10.72 35.59
C GLY A 45 22.67 -11.44 35.99
N ARG A 46 22.35 -12.57 35.36
CA ARG A 46 21.16 -13.41 35.61
C ARG A 46 21.37 -14.34 36.80
N LYS A 47 20.32 -14.66 37.55
CA LYS A 47 20.36 -15.61 38.68
C LYS A 47 20.23 -17.05 38.22
N ASP A 48 19.35 -17.31 37.26
CA ASP A 48 19.16 -18.60 36.60
C ASP A 48 18.62 -18.41 35.16
N THR A 49 18.21 -19.50 34.52
CA THR A 49 17.69 -19.48 33.15
C THR A 49 16.22 -19.01 33.01
N ARG A 50 15.54 -18.61 34.10
CA ARG A 50 14.18 -18.03 34.07
C ARG A 50 14.19 -16.52 34.00
N ASP A 51 15.23 -15.88 34.52
CA ASP A 51 15.47 -14.45 34.28
C ASP A 51 15.61 -14.23 32.76
N VAL A 52 14.79 -13.37 32.15
CA VAL A 52 15.02 -12.91 30.76
C VAL A 52 15.47 -11.45 30.75
N VAL A 53 14.97 -10.61 31.66
CA VAL A 53 15.46 -9.24 31.86
C VAL A 53 16.83 -9.27 32.53
N LEU A 54 17.81 -8.56 31.96
CA LEU A 54 19.15 -8.41 32.53
C LEU A 54 19.11 -7.33 33.62
N VAL A 55 18.64 -7.70 34.81
CA VAL A 55 18.27 -6.76 35.90
C VAL A 55 19.42 -5.83 36.29
N ARG A 56 20.67 -6.33 36.33
CA ARG A 56 21.88 -5.52 36.55
C ARG A 56 21.97 -4.36 35.57
N ASP A 57 21.82 -4.68 34.29
CA ASP A 57 22.05 -3.78 33.17
C ASP A 57 20.89 -2.77 33.02
N LEU A 58 19.66 -3.21 33.33
CA LEU A 58 18.48 -2.37 33.47
C LEU A 58 18.63 -1.36 34.63
N ARG A 59 19.04 -1.82 35.82
CA ARG A 59 19.24 -0.92 36.98
C ARG A 59 20.32 0.12 36.69
N ALA A 60 21.42 -0.28 36.07
CA ALA A 60 22.48 0.64 35.64
C ALA A 60 21.99 1.68 34.61
N ALA A 61 21.10 1.30 33.69
CA ALA A 61 20.48 2.23 32.76
C ALA A 61 19.49 3.19 33.44
N LEU A 62 18.63 2.70 34.34
CA LEU A 62 17.67 3.54 35.07
C LEU A 62 18.39 4.60 35.93
N VAL A 63 19.48 4.24 36.62
CA VAL A 63 20.33 5.21 37.36
C VAL A 63 20.96 6.23 36.40
N ARG A 64 21.50 5.79 35.25
CA ARG A 64 22.13 6.68 34.26
C ARG A 64 21.15 7.68 33.64
N LEU A 65 19.91 7.26 33.40
CA LEU A 65 18.89 8.06 32.72
C LEU A 65 18.05 8.94 33.67
N ASN A 66 18.11 8.72 34.98
CA ASN A 66 17.32 9.43 35.99
C ASN A 66 18.17 9.74 37.25
N PRO A 67 19.25 10.54 37.13
CA PRO A 67 20.17 10.83 38.24
C PRO A 67 19.51 11.58 39.42
N GLU A 68 18.31 12.13 39.23
CA GLU A 68 17.51 12.80 40.25
C GLU A 68 16.67 11.84 41.13
N LEU A 69 16.55 10.56 40.77
CA LEU A 69 15.75 9.59 41.51
C LEU A 69 16.55 8.92 42.64
N PRO A 70 15.96 8.76 43.85
CA PRO A 70 16.60 7.99 44.91
C PRO A 70 16.62 6.49 44.55
N PRO A 71 17.52 5.70 45.16
CA PRO A 71 17.62 4.26 44.90
C PRO A 71 16.30 3.50 45.05
N THR A 72 15.45 3.87 46.01
CA THR A 72 14.12 3.27 46.21
C THR A 72 13.19 3.43 45.00
N ALA A 73 13.16 4.62 44.38
CA ALA A 73 12.36 4.86 43.17
C ALA A 73 12.93 4.10 41.95
N ILE A 74 14.25 3.91 41.90
CA ILE A 74 14.90 3.07 40.88
C ILE A 74 14.53 1.59 41.08
N ASP A 75 14.51 1.11 42.33
CA ASP A 75 14.15 -0.28 42.66
C ASP A 75 12.66 -0.55 42.42
N ASP A 76 11.77 0.41 42.71
CA ASP A 76 10.36 0.39 42.30
C ASP A 76 10.21 0.31 40.77
N ALA A 77 11.01 1.07 40.02
CA ALA A 77 10.99 1.02 38.55
C ALA A 77 11.48 -0.33 38.00
N VAL A 78 12.53 -0.92 38.59
CA VAL A 78 12.99 -2.28 38.27
C VAL A 78 11.90 -3.31 38.58
N ALA A 79 11.26 -3.21 39.75
CA ALA A 79 10.17 -4.11 40.13
C ALA A 79 9.00 -4.02 39.13
N ALA A 80 8.53 -2.81 38.82
CA ALA A 80 7.45 -2.59 37.85
C ALA A 80 7.78 -3.08 36.43
N LEU A 81 9.06 -3.04 36.01
CA LEU A 81 9.51 -3.56 34.71
C LEU A 81 9.76 -5.08 34.69
N THR A 82 9.85 -5.74 35.85
CA THR A 82 10.12 -7.19 35.95
C THR A 82 8.93 -8.00 36.46
N GLN A 83 7.87 -7.36 36.97
CA GLN A 83 6.71 -8.03 37.56
C GLN A 83 5.97 -8.91 36.55
N HIS A 84 5.96 -10.23 36.78
CA HIS A 84 5.08 -11.15 36.06
C HIS A 84 3.75 -11.33 36.82
N ASP A 85 2.67 -10.86 36.20
CA ASP A 85 1.29 -11.13 36.62
C ASP A 85 0.74 -12.34 35.86
N PRO A 86 0.56 -13.53 36.46
CA PRO A 86 0.16 -14.75 35.76
C PRO A 86 -1.32 -14.76 35.33
N THR A 87 -2.10 -13.74 35.71
CA THR A 87 -3.52 -13.59 35.30
C THR A 87 -3.66 -12.88 33.95
N ARG A 88 -2.60 -12.20 33.49
CA ARG A 88 -2.54 -11.54 32.18
C ARG A 88 -1.95 -12.47 31.14
N SER A 89 -2.39 -12.28 29.90
CA SER A 89 -1.77 -12.87 28.71
C SER A 89 -0.53 -12.07 28.27
N LEU A 90 0.38 -12.77 27.57
CA LEU A 90 1.52 -12.23 26.83
C LEU A 90 1.27 -10.84 26.21
N VAL A 91 0.15 -10.65 25.51
CA VAL A 91 -0.17 -9.41 24.78
C VAL A 91 -0.53 -8.26 25.74
N GLN A 92 -1.16 -8.56 26.88
CA GLN A 92 -1.48 -7.57 27.92
C GLN A 92 -0.23 -7.13 28.68
N HIS A 93 0.70 -8.05 29.00
CA HIS A 93 2.03 -7.67 29.47
C HIS A 93 2.75 -6.81 28.44
N ASN A 94 2.79 -7.24 27.18
CA ASN A 94 3.53 -6.56 26.12
C ASN A 94 3.00 -5.14 25.83
N ARG A 95 1.68 -4.91 25.94
CA ARG A 95 1.09 -3.57 25.88
C ARG A 95 1.46 -2.70 27.09
N GLY A 96 1.44 -3.27 28.30
CA GLY A 96 1.82 -2.56 29.53
C GLY A 96 3.30 -2.17 29.56
N PHE A 97 4.19 -3.12 29.24
CA PHE A 97 5.63 -2.87 29.16
C PHE A 97 5.99 -1.92 28.00
N HIS A 98 5.32 -1.99 26.84
CA HIS A 98 5.55 -1.01 25.76
C HIS A 98 5.16 0.42 26.16
N ALA A 99 4.06 0.59 26.90
CA ALA A 99 3.70 1.90 27.45
C ALA A 99 4.77 2.42 28.42
N MET A 100 5.24 1.59 29.38
CA MET A 100 6.29 1.99 30.32
C MET A 100 7.66 2.23 29.65
N LEU A 101 7.98 1.51 28.58
CA LEU A 101 9.16 1.74 27.75
C LEU A 101 9.14 3.09 27.03
N ARG A 102 7.96 3.52 26.56
CA ARG A 102 7.77 4.75 25.76
C ARG A 102 7.55 5.99 26.62
N ASP A 103 6.66 5.90 27.61
CA ASP A 103 6.18 7.03 28.41
C ASP A 103 6.92 7.16 29.76
N GLY A 104 7.70 6.14 30.13
CA GLY A 104 8.38 6.00 31.43
C GLY A 104 7.58 5.18 32.44
N VAL A 105 8.23 4.79 33.54
CA VAL A 105 7.64 4.01 34.64
C VAL A 105 7.14 4.95 35.74
N PRO A 106 5.87 4.89 36.17
CA PRO A 106 5.34 5.79 37.19
C PRO A 106 5.87 5.42 38.58
N VAL A 107 6.79 6.23 39.11
CA VAL A 107 7.45 6.03 40.40
C VAL A 107 7.02 7.08 41.43
N ARG A 108 7.02 6.71 42.72
CA ARG A 108 6.64 7.58 43.84
C ARG A 108 7.62 7.43 44.98
N TRP A 109 8.09 8.53 45.55
CA TRP A 109 9.00 8.54 46.69
C TRP A 109 8.74 9.71 47.62
N ARG A 110 9.30 9.69 48.82
CA ARG A 110 9.38 10.87 49.69
C ARG A 110 10.72 11.56 49.49
N ASP A 111 10.71 12.88 49.28
CA ASP A 111 11.94 13.68 49.27
C ASP A 111 12.50 13.92 50.68
N ALA A 112 13.62 14.63 50.77
CA ALA A 112 14.28 14.95 52.04
C ALA A 112 13.44 15.84 52.99
N ALA A 113 12.39 16.50 52.49
CA ALA A 113 11.40 17.22 53.30
C ALA A 113 10.18 16.36 53.65
N GLY A 114 10.21 15.05 53.35
CA GLY A 114 9.13 14.10 53.57
C GLY A 114 7.97 14.20 52.59
N GLN A 115 8.02 15.10 51.60
CA GLN A 115 6.93 15.35 50.66
C GLN A 115 6.85 14.22 49.62
N LEU A 116 5.64 13.77 49.30
CA LEU A 116 5.42 12.74 48.29
C LEU A 116 5.63 13.32 46.89
N ARG A 117 6.66 12.85 46.19
CA ARG A 117 6.92 13.13 44.78
C ARG A 117 6.42 11.97 43.91
N GLN A 118 6.06 12.29 42.67
CA GLN A 118 5.79 11.33 41.60
C GLN A 118 6.45 11.82 40.32
N THR A 119 7.05 10.92 39.54
CA THR A 119 7.51 11.21 38.16
C THR A 119 7.40 9.96 37.29
N GLN A 120 7.77 10.09 36.02
CA GLN A 120 7.96 8.97 35.09
C GLN A 120 9.45 8.67 34.94
N ALA A 121 9.93 7.54 35.45
CA ALA A 121 11.32 7.12 35.29
C ALA A 121 11.58 6.68 33.84
N ARG A 122 12.50 7.35 33.16
CA ARG A 122 12.91 7.09 31.78
C ARG A 122 13.68 5.78 31.69
N VAL A 123 13.16 4.83 30.90
CA VAL A 123 13.79 3.52 30.68
C VAL A 123 14.73 3.53 29.47
N ILE A 124 14.44 4.38 28.47
CA ILE A 124 15.15 4.49 27.20
C ILE A 124 15.27 5.98 26.84
N ASP A 125 16.44 6.38 26.35
CA ASP A 125 16.63 7.70 25.74
C ASP A 125 16.38 7.62 24.23
N PHE A 126 15.20 8.07 23.80
CA PHE A 126 14.83 8.13 22.38
C PHE A 126 15.49 9.30 21.62
N ARG A 127 16.18 10.22 22.29
CA ARG A 127 16.80 11.42 21.68
C ARG A 127 18.26 11.20 21.36
N ASP A 128 19.03 10.69 22.32
CA ASP A 128 20.39 10.23 22.07
C ASP A 128 20.48 8.70 22.19
N PRO A 129 20.61 7.96 21.07
CA PRO A 129 20.82 6.53 21.10
C PRO A 129 22.05 6.13 21.94
N LEU A 130 23.11 6.95 22.00
CA LEU A 130 24.36 6.63 22.69
C LEU A 130 24.19 6.53 24.22
N ASN A 131 23.15 7.15 24.79
CA ASN A 131 22.79 7.01 26.20
C ASN A 131 22.20 5.62 26.55
N ASN A 132 21.99 4.74 25.56
CA ASN A 132 21.45 3.40 25.73
C ASN A 132 22.51 2.33 25.43
N ARG A 133 22.48 1.23 26.20
CA ARG A 133 23.34 0.06 25.96
C ARG A 133 22.62 -0.94 25.06
N PHE A 134 23.27 -1.35 23.97
CA PHE A 134 22.76 -2.29 22.97
C PHE A 134 23.59 -3.57 23.02
N LEU A 135 22.97 -4.71 23.33
CA LEU A 135 23.65 -5.99 23.54
C LEU A 135 22.93 -7.12 22.80
N ALA A 136 23.65 -7.84 21.96
CA ALA A 136 23.18 -9.00 21.20
C ALA A 136 23.72 -10.29 21.85
N VAL A 137 22.83 -11.18 22.28
CA VAL A 137 23.18 -12.41 23.00
C VAL A 137 22.81 -13.63 22.16
N ARG A 138 23.81 -14.44 21.78
CA ARG A 138 23.67 -15.68 21.01
C ARG A 138 23.40 -16.89 21.89
N GLU A 139 22.57 -17.79 21.37
CA GLU A 139 22.24 -19.12 21.94
C GLU A 139 21.79 -19.07 23.41
N LEU A 140 20.94 -18.10 23.73
CA LEU A 140 20.46 -17.81 25.08
C LEU A 140 19.49 -18.89 25.56
N LYS A 141 19.81 -19.55 26.67
CA LYS A 141 18.93 -20.56 27.29
C LYS A 141 17.87 -19.92 28.19
N ILE A 142 16.60 -20.27 27.95
CA ILE A 142 15.43 -19.75 28.67
C ILE A 142 14.58 -20.92 29.19
N THR A 143 14.09 -20.82 30.42
CA THR A 143 13.27 -21.82 31.11
C THR A 143 11.88 -21.27 31.42
N GLY A 144 10.84 -22.03 31.09
CA GLY A 144 9.45 -21.67 31.38
C GLY A 144 9.13 -21.44 32.85
N LEU A 145 8.24 -20.48 33.12
CA LEU A 145 7.76 -20.12 34.47
C LEU A 145 6.64 -21.04 34.97
N ARG A 146 5.85 -21.64 34.06
CA ARG A 146 4.77 -22.58 34.41
C ARG A 146 5.33 -24.01 34.56
N THR A 147 4.59 -24.87 35.24
CA THR A 147 4.91 -26.29 35.43
C THR A 147 3.99 -27.15 34.56
N PRO A 148 4.48 -28.12 33.78
CA PRO A 148 5.89 -28.50 33.58
C PRO A 148 6.70 -27.40 32.86
N SER A 149 7.91 -27.12 33.36
CA SER A 149 8.75 -26.05 32.81
C SER A 149 9.60 -26.54 31.64
N TYR A 150 9.28 -26.08 30.44
CA TYR A 150 10.06 -26.40 29.24
C TYR A 150 11.27 -25.47 29.10
N ASN A 151 12.39 -26.05 28.66
CA ASN A 151 13.54 -25.28 28.21
C ASN A 151 13.44 -25.02 26.70
N ARG A 152 13.89 -23.84 26.28
CA ARG A 152 14.19 -23.49 24.90
C ARG A 152 15.52 -22.73 24.83
N ARG A 153 16.11 -22.66 23.64
CA ARG A 153 17.34 -21.92 23.35
C ARG A 153 17.01 -20.96 22.20
N ALA A 154 17.32 -19.69 22.38
CA ALA A 154 17.04 -18.64 21.41
C ALA A 154 18.32 -18.33 20.64
N ASP A 155 18.28 -18.45 19.31
CA ASP A 155 19.46 -18.30 18.45
C ASP A 155 20.16 -16.95 18.69
N LEU A 156 19.38 -15.85 18.74
CA LEU A 156 19.90 -14.50 18.97
C LEU A 156 18.83 -13.57 19.59
N VAL A 157 19.11 -13.01 20.77
CA VAL A 157 18.24 -12.06 21.48
C VAL A 157 18.94 -10.71 21.64
N CYS A 158 18.28 -9.64 21.20
CA CYS A 158 18.80 -8.28 21.18
C CYS A 158 18.16 -7.45 22.31
N PHE A 159 19.00 -7.00 23.22
CA PHE A 159 18.68 -6.22 24.40
C PHE A 159 18.98 -4.74 24.22
N VAL A 160 18.10 -3.89 24.76
CA VAL A 160 18.36 -2.46 24.96
C VAL A 160 18.16 -2.15 26.44
N ASN A 161 19.16 -1.58 27.11
CA ASN A 161 19.14 -1.30 28.55
C ASN A 161 18.69 -2.52 29.39
N GLY A 162 19.18 -3.72 29.03
CA GLY A 162 18.86 -4.98 29.70
C GLY A 162 17.47 -5.58 29.40
N LEU A 163 16.65 -4.96 28.56
CA LEU A 163 15.30 -5.44 28.21
C LEU A 163 15.29 -6.16 26.84
N PRO A 164 14.67 -7.36 26.72
CA PRO A 164 14.68 -8.15 25.48
C PRO A 164 13.74 -7.56 24.43
N LEU A 165 14.25 -6.70 23.56
CA LEU A 165 13.42 -5.94 22.63
C LEU A 165 13.27 -6.59 21.25
N VAL A 166 14.28 -7.29 20.73
CA VAL A 166 14.15 -8.02 19.46
C VAL A 166 14.61 -9.46 19.62
N PHE A 167 13.78 -10.38 19.14
CA PHE A 167 14.08 -11.80 19.11
C PHE A 167 14.36 -12.18 17.65
N ILE A 168 15.45 -12.90 17.40
CA ILE A 168 15.88 -13.28 16.06
C ILE A 168 16.02 -14.80 16.01
N GLU A 169 15.10 -15.45 15.29
CA GLU A 169 15.09 -16.88 15.01
C GLU A 169 15.75 -17.12 13.64
N LEU A 170 16.73 -18.00 13.60
CA LEU A 170 17.59 -18.25 12.43
C LEU A 170 17.44 -19.70 11.98
N LYS A 171 17.69 -20.00 10.71
CA LYS A 171 17.74 -21.39 10.20
C LYS A 171 18.84 -21.54 9.17
N ALA A 172 19.32 -22.77 8.97
CA ALA A 172 20.33 -23.08 7.96
C ALA A 172 19.86 -22.63 6.56
N VAL A 173 20.81 -22.17 5.73
CA VAL A 173 20.53 -21.38 4.52
C VAL A 173 19.61 -22.07 3.49
N TYR A 174 19.62 -23.40 3.45
CA TYR A 174 18.77 -24.22 2.58
C TYR A 174 17.34 -24.44 3.10
N VAL A 175 17.02 -24.03 4.33
CA VAL A 175 15.69 -24.16 4.94
C VAL A 175 14.82 -22.96 4.55
N ASN A 176 13.54 -23.20 4.28
CA ASN A 176 12.57 -22.13 4.03
C ASN A 176 12.28 -21.36 5.33
N VAL A 177 12.40 -20.03 5.31
CA VAL A 177 12.16 -19.12 6.45
C VAL A 177 10.80 -19.36 7.13
N ARG A 178 9.78 -19.85 6.40
CA ARG A 178 8.48 -20.22 6.97
C ARG A 178 8.58 -21.29 8.07
N ALA A 179 9.54 -22.21 7.98
CA ALA A 179 9.74 -23.26 8.97
C ALA A 179 10.17 -22.71 10.35
N ALA A 180 10.89 -21.58 10.39
CA ALA A 180 11.25 -20.90 11.64
C ALA A 180 9.99 -20.42 12.39
N TYR A 181 9.04 -19.83 11.65
CA TYR A 181 7.76 -19.39 12.20
C TYR A 181 6.85 -20.56 12.62
N GLU A 182 6.74 -21.60 11.78
CA GLU A 182 5.77 -22.68 12.01
C GLU A 182 6.25 -23.79 12.94
N GLY A 183 7.55 -24.06 13.02
CA GLY A 183 8.12 -25.15 13.83
C GLY A 183 8.67 -24.75 15.19
N ASN A 184 9.19 -23.52 15.33
CA ASN A 184 9.80 -23.05 16.58
C ASN A 184 9.04 -21.89 17.21
N LEU A 185 8.79 -20.80 16.47
CA LEU A 185 8.33 -19.56 17.09
C LEU A 185 6.92 -19.67 17.70
N LYS A 186 6.01 -20.46 17.12
CA LYS A 186 4.69 -20.73 17.71
C LYS A 186 4.79 -21.37 19.09
N ASP A 187 5.63 -22.39 19.25
CA ASP A 187 5.92 -23.01 20.55
C ASP A 187 6.45 -21.98 21.56
N TYR A 188 7.33 -21.08 21.12
CA TYR A 188 8.00 -20.14 22.02
C TYR A 188 7.03 -19.08 22.56
N LEU A 189 5.99 -18.75 21.79
CA LEU A 189 4.92 -17.83 22.17
C LEU A 189 3.85 -18.48 23.06
N ASP A 190 3.92 -19.79 23.33
CA ASP A 190 3.01 -20.48 24.24
C ASP A 190 3.30 -20.12 25.72
N GLU A 191 2.23 -19.82 26.46
CA GLU A 191 2.24 -19.44 27.88
C GLU A 191 2.90 -20.46 28.81
N ASN A 192 2.97 -21.73 28.40
CA ASN A 192 3.57 -22.84 29.14
C ASN A 192 5.04 -23.08 28.77
N VAL A 193 5.53 -22.49 27.67
CA VAL A 193 6.89 -22.69 27.15
C VAL A 193 7.77 -21.50 27.54
N ILE A 194 7.91 -20.46 26.70
CA ILE A 194 8.75 -19.29 27.00
C ILE A 194 8.10 -17.94 26.64
N ALA A 195 6.77 -17.85 26.60
CA ALA A 195 6.07 -16.59 26.28
C ALA A 195 6.59 -15.37 27.08
N HIS A 196 6.99 -15.57 28.34
CA HIS A 196 7.55 -14.52 29.18
C HIS A 196 8.81 -13.83 28.62
N ALA A 197 9.56 -14.47 27.71
CA ALA A 197 10.67 -13.86 27.00
C ALA A 197 10.22 -12.75 26.03
N PHE A 198 8.95 -12.75 25.63
CA PHE A 198 8.36 -11.78 24.71
C PHE A 198 7.54 -10.69 25.42
N HIS A 199 7.55 -10.63 26.77
CA HIS A 199 6.86 -9.57 27.52
C HIS A 199 7.34 -8.16 27.16
N HIS A 200 8.63 -7.96 26.86
CA HIS A 200 9.16 -6.64 26.45
C HIS A 200 9.40 -6.52 24.94
N ASN A 201 9.19 -7.60 24.18
CA ASN A 201 9.53 -7.69 22.77
C ASN A 201 8.82 -6.62 21.92
N ALA A 202 9.60 -5.83 21.18
CA ALA A 202 9.15 -4.89 20.18
C ALA A 202 8.64 -5.62 18.92
N PHE A 203 9.51 -6.44 18.31
CA PHE A 203 9.22 -7.27 17.14
C PHE A 203 10.13 -8.50 17.07
N ILE A 204 9.78 -9.44 16.21
CA ILE A 204 10.49 -10.71 16.00
C ILE A 204 10.99 -10.74 14.56
N VAL A 205 12.22 -11.21 14.36
CA VAL A 205 12.83 -11.46 13.04
C VAL A 205 12.97 -12.97 12.84
N VAL A 206 12.68 -13.43 11.63
CA VAL A 206 12.90 -14.82 11.17
C VAL A 206 13.77 -14.78 9.91
N SER A 207 14.82 -15.58 9.84
CA SER A 207 15.73 -15.60 8.67
C SER A 207 16.40 -16.94 8.42
N ASN A 208 16.87 -17.15 7.19
CA ASN A 208 17.79 -18.22 6.82
C ASN A 208 19.16 -17.68 6.34
N GLY A 209 19.57 -16.50 6.80
CA GLY A 209 20.77 -15.81 6.35
C GLY A 209 20.63 -15.12 4.99
N HIS A 210 20.05 -15.80 4.00
CA HIS A 210 19.81 -15.21 2.68
C HIS A 210 18.62 -14.23 2.68
N ALA A 211 17.47 -14.65 3.23
CA ALA A 211 16.26 -13.85 3.29
C ALA A 211 15.83 -13.64 4.75
N ALA A 212 15.32 -12.46 5.09
CA ALA A 212 14.79 -12.16 6.41
C ALA A 212 13.39 -11.52 6.34
N ARG A 213 12.55 -11.84 7.33
CA ARG A 213 11.24 -11.23 7.55
C ARG A 213 11.06 -10.83 9.00
N TYR A 214 10.16 -9.89 9.27
CA TYR A 214 9.82 -9.45 10.62
C TYR A 214 8.31 -9.41 10.86
N GLY A 215 7.90 -9.59 12.11
CA GLY A 215 6.52 -9.53 12.55
C GLY A 215 6.40 -9.22 14.04
N SER A 216 5.18 -9.23 14.56
CA SER A 216 4.89 -9.08 15.99
C SER A 216 4.50 -10.41 16.64
N VAL A 217 4.47 -10.44 17.98
CA VAL A 217 3.92 -11.55 18.78
C VAL A 217 2.47 -11.94 18.41
N THR A 218 1.71 -11.06 17.74
CA THR A 218 0.34 -11.34 17.28
C THR A 218 0.23 -11.51 15.75
N SER A 219 1.35 -11.63 15.02
CA SER A 219 1.35 -11.69 13.57
C SER A 219 1.22 -13.12 13.04
N GLY A 220 0.22 -13.36 12.20
CA GLY A 220 0.18 -14.53 11.31
C GLY A 220 1.28 -14.46 10.24
N TRP A 221 1.68 -15.60 9.68
CA TRP A 221 2.75 -15.67 8.65
C TRP A 221 2.56 -14.70 7.48
N ASP A 222 1.33 -14.52 6.99
CA ASP A 222 1.04 -13.63 5.86
C ASP A 222 1.23 -12.13 6.18
N HIS A 223 1.36 -11.79 7.47
CA HIS A 223 1.69 -10.46 7.96
C HIS A 223 3.18 -10.25 8.20
N TYR A 224 4.01 -11.30 8.20
CA TYR A 224 5.47 -11.16 8.29
C TYR A 224 6.01 -10.44 7.04
N ALA A 225 6.58 -9.25 7.25
CA ALA A 225 7.00 -8.33 6.21
C ALA A 225 8.49 -8.45 5.90
N GLU A 226 8.87 -8.08 4.67
CA GLU A 226 10.26 -7.98 4.23
C GLU A 226 10.70 -6.51 4.31
N TRP A 227 11.84 -6.23 4.95
CA TRP A 227 12.38 -4.87 5.02
C TRP A 227 13.33 -4.62 3.85
N LYS A 228 12.80 -4.06 2.75
CA LYS A 228 13.49 -4.14 1.45
C LYS A 228 14.48 -3.02 1.12
N ARG A 229 14.44 -1.89 1.82
CA ARG A 229 15.19 -0.67 1.45
C ARG A 229 15.60 0.13 2.69
N LEU A 230 16.81 0.66 2.70
CA LEU A 230 17.29 1.60 3.73
C LEU A 230 16.80 3.05 3.46
N GLU A 231 16.62 3.37 2.18
CA GLU A 231 16.09 4.65 1.68
C GLU A 231 15.06 4.41 0.57
N GLU A 232 14.11 5.34 0.41
CA GLU A 232 12.97 5.17 -0.51
C GLU A 232 13.40 5.08 -1.99
N THR A 233 14.52 5.72 -2.33
CA THR A 233 15.18 5.76 -3.64
C THR A 233 16.14 4.59 -3.87
N GLY A 234 16.52 3.85 -2.83
CA GLY A 234 17.40 2.69 -2.93
C GLY A 234 16.75 1.51 -3.68
N LYS A 235 17.57 0.63 -4.25
CA LYS A 235 17.08 -0.62 -4.87
C LYS A 235 16.51 -1.56 -3.80
N GLY A 236 15.40 -2.22 -4.10
CA GLY A 236 14.85 -3.27 -3.24
C GLY A 236 15.76 -4.50 -3.18
N SER A 237 16.02 -5.01 -1.98
CA SER A 237 16.73 -6.26 -1.70
C SER A 237 16.02 -7.02 -0.59
N VAL A 238 16.00 -8.35 -0.64
CA VAL A 238 15.47 -9.20 0.45
C VAL A 238 16.56 -9.74 1.38
N ALA A 239 17.83 -9.34 1.14
CA ALA A 239 18.99 -9.77 1.92
C ALA A 239 18.82 -9.42 3.41
N ALA A 240 19.17 -10.36 4.29
CA ALA A 240 19.02 -10.18 5.73
C ALA A 240 19.74 -8.93 6.26
N GLU A 241 20.95 -8.68 5.77
CA GLU A 241 21.76 -7.47 6.00
C GLU A 241 20.96 -6.15 5.88
N VAL A 242 20.05 -6.07 4.90
CA VAL A 242 19.23 -4.87 4.64
C VAL A 242 18.08 -4.73 5.63
N LEU A 243 17.60 -5.84 6.21
CA LEU A 243 16.66 -5.83 7.33
C LEU A 243 17.39 -5.47 8.65
N LEU A 244 18.54 -6.09 8.93
CA LEU A 244 19.34 -5.81 10.13
C LEU A 244 19.75 -4.33 10.16
N SER A 245 20.40 -3.83 9.11
CA SER A 245 20.79 -2.42 8.97
C SER A 245 19.58 -1.49 8.89
N GLY A 246 18.44 -2.00 8.41
CA GLY A 246 17.20 -1.27 8.26
C GLY A 246 16.40 -1.06 9.54
N MET A 247 16.50 -1.99 10.49
CA MET A 247 15.67 -2.02 11.71
C MET A 247 16.47 -1.98 13.02
N LEU A 248 17.72 -2.46 13.01
CA LEU A 248 18.57 -2.62 14.22
C LEU A 248 19.75 -1.64 14.27
N ALA A 249 19.89 -0.77 13.27
CA ALA A 249 20.67 0.45 13.43
C ALA A 249 20.12 1.25 14.63
N ARG A 250 20.96 1.55 15.62
CA ARG A 250 20.57 2.03 16.97
C ARG A 250 19.43 3.07 16.96
N SER A 251 19.60 4.16 16.20
CA SER A 251 18.59 5.24 16.12
C SER A 251 17.27 4.82 15.48
N ARG A 252 17.29 3.82 14.57
CA ARG A 252 16.09 3.32 13.90
C ARG A 252 15.32 2.31 14.74
N LEU A 253 16.00 1.50 15.55
CA LEU A 253 15.33 0.64 16.53
C LEU A 253 14.57 1.47 17.57
N LEU A 254 15.17 2.55 18.06
CA LEU A 254 14.52 3.45 19.02
C LEU A 254 13.34 4.21 18.39
N ASP A 255 13.50 4.72 17.16
CA ASP A 255 12.40 5.34 16.40
C ASP A 255 11.25 4.36 16.14
N LEU A 256 11.57 3.11 15.78
CA LEU A 256 10.57 2.05 15.60
C LEU A 256 9.80 1.78 16.89
N LEU A 257 10.52 1.68 18.02
CA LEU A 257 9.96 1.40 19.34
C LEU A 257 9.05 2.52 19.84
N GLU A 258 9.47 3.78 19.71
CA GLU A 258 8.66 4.94 20.10
C GLU A 258 7.43 5.08 19.19
N ASN A 259 7.66 5.19 17.87
CA ASN A 259 6.73 5.84 16.94
C ASN A 259 6.00 4.90 15.97
N PHE A 260 6.43 3.65 15.83
CA PHE A 260 5.95 2.76 14.76
C PHE A 260 5.40 1.41 15.26
N ILE A 261 5.08 1.33 16.56
CA ILE A 261 4.42 0.20 17.21
C ILE A 261 3.13 0.68 17.88
N VAL A 262 2.02 0.01 17.58
CA VAL A 262 0.70 0.23 18.20
C VAL A 262 -0.03 -1.09 18.49
N PHE A 263 -1.00 -1.05 19.40
CA PHE A 263 -1.86 -2.18 19.76
C PHE A 263 -3.29 -1.84 19.36
N ASP A 264 -3.80 -2.50 18.31
CA ASP A 264 -5.03 -2.16 17.62
C ASP A 264 -6.20 -3.08 18.00
N GLU A 265 -7.24 -2.46 18.56
CA GLU A 265 -8.50 -3.06 19.01
C GLU A 265 -9.69 -2.64 18.11
N SER A 266 -9.44 -1.93 17.00
CA SER A 266 -10.48 -1.36 16.12
C SER A 266 -11.34 -2.40 15.36
N ARG A 267 -10.91 -3.66 15.35
CA ARG A 267 -11.63 -4.80 14.74
C ARG A 267 -11.85 -5.89 15.78
N ALA A 268 -13.05 -6.49 15.79
CA ALA A 268 -13.42 -7.60 16.67
C ALA A 268 -12.40 -8.76 16.67
N GLY A 269 -12.34 -9.49 17.78
CA GLY A 269 -11.30 -10.48 18.08
C GLY A 269 -10.24 -9.94 19.04
N ALA A 270 -9.07 -10.58 19.09
CA ALA A 270 -7.98 -10.19 19.99
C ALA A 270 -7.25 -8.91 19.57
N VAL A 271 -6.59 -8.27 20.54
CA VAL A 271 -5.70 -7.10 20.36
C VAL A 271 -4.58 -7.45 19.36
N ARG A 272 -4.34 -6.59 18.37
CA ARG A 272 -3.32 -6.81 17.33
C ARG A 272 -2.14 -5.86 17.53
N LYS A 273 -0.96 -6.39 17.85
CA LYS A 273 0.27 -5.59 17.83
C LYS A 273 0.69 -5.36 16.37
N VAL A 274 0.62 -4.11 15.92
CA VAL A 274 1.02 -3.68 14.57
C VAL A 274 2.39 -3.02 14.65
N VAL A 275 3.31 -3.48 13.80
CA VAL A 275 4.63 -2.88 13.58
C VAL A 275 4.63 -2.30 12.16
N ALA A 276 5.10 -1.06 11.98
CA ALA A 276 5.02 -0.39 10.68
C ALA A 276 5.84 -1.10 9.59
N ARG A 277 5.34 -1.03 8.35
CA ARG A 277 6.04 -1.50 7.15
C ARG A 277 7.09 -0.50 6.68
N ASN A 278 8.13 -1.01 6.02
CA ASN A 278 9.28 -0.26 5.49
C ASN A 278 8.89 1.08 4.79
N HIS A 279 7.86 1.09 3.93
CA HIS A 279 7.39 2.30 3.24
C HIS A 279 6.67 3.30 4.15
N GLN A 280 6.00 2.83 5.21
CA GLN A 280 5.32 3.69 6.18
C GLN A 280 6.37 4.45 7.00
N VAL A 281 7.41 3.77 7.50
CA VAL A 281 8.50 4.37 8.27
C VAL A 281 9.22 5.45 7.46
N MET A 282 9.60 5.14 6.22
CA MET A 282 10.26 6.13 5.35
C MET A 282 9.34 7.31 4.98
N GLY A 283 8.09 7.04 4.63
CA GLY A 283 7.14 8.10 4.23
C GLY A 283 6.78 9.03 5.39
N VAL A 284 6.54 8.47 6.58
CA VAL A 284 6.29 9.24 7.80
C VAL A 284 7.51 10.04 8.21
N ASN A 285 8.71 9.47 8.21
CA ASN A 285 9.93 10.20 8.59
C ASN A 285 10.22 11.37 7.63
N ARG A 286 9.93 11.22 6.33
CA ARG A 286 10.01 12.31 5.35
C ARG A 286 8.93 13.38 5.56
N ALA A 287 7.73 13.00 6.00
CA ALA A 287 6.64 13.91 6.34
C ALA A 287 6.90 14.70 7.62
N VAL A 288 7.40 14.05 8.68
CA VAL A 288 7.84 14.72 9.92
C VAL A 288 8.98 15.71 9.61
N ALA A 289 9.94 15.32 8.78
CA ALA A 289 10.99 16.23 8.30
C ALA A 289 10.43 17.41 7.48
N ALA A 290 9.26 17.27 6.83
CA ALA A 290 8.57 18.40 6.20
C ALA A 290 7.97 19.36 7.24
N VAL A 291 7.37 18.84 8.33
CA VAL A 291 6.91 19.69 9.44
C VAL A 291 8.07 20.46 10.08
N VAL A 292 9.20 19.81 10.36
CA VAL A 292 10.40 20.49 10.90
C VAL A 292 10.87 21.63 9.98
N ARG A 293 10.81 21.46 8.65
CA ARG A 293 11.10 22.56 7.71
C ARG A 293 10.04 23.67 7.73
N GLN A 294 8.77 23.35 7.96
CA GLN A 294 7.72 24.37 8.09
C GLN A 294 7.85 25.19 9.37
N GLU A 295 8.18 24.57 10.51
CA GLU A 295 8.43 25.31 11.75
C GLU A 295 9.67 26.21 11.63
N ALA A 296 10.72 25.76 10.94
CA ALA A 296 11.88 26.59 10.62
C ALA A 296 11.52 27.80 9.72
N LEU A 297 10.61 27.65 8.75
CA LEU A 297 10.10 28.76 7.95
C LEU A 297 9.20 29.71 8.76
N LYS A 298 8.32 29.18 9.61
CA LYS A 298 7.47 29.97 10.52
C LYS A 298 8.28 30.82 11.51
N ALA A 299 9.47 30.37 11.90
CA ALA A 299 10.41 31.13 12.73
C ALA A 299 11.16 32.23 11.97
N GLN A 300 11.30 32.10 10.64
CA GLN A 300 11.92 33.13 9.78
C GLN A 300 10.93 34.22 9.34
N PHE A 301 9.64 33.88 9.22
CA PHE A 301 8.57 34.79 8.79
C PHE A 301 7.49 34.88 9.89
N PRO A 302 7.45 35.96 10.71
CA PRO A 302 6.42 36.16 11.73
C PRO A 302 5.01 36.24 11.14
N PRO A 303 3.93 35.97 11.92
CA PRO A 303 2.55 35.88 11.40
C PRO A 303 2.11 37.00 10.45
N GLY A 304 2.36 38.26 10.79
CA GLY A 304 2.01 39.42 9.94
C GLY A 304 2.80 39.53 8.62
N GLU A 305 3.89 38.77 8.47
CA GLU A 305 4.71 38.70 7.26
C GLU A 305 4.48 37.41 6.46
N ARG A 306 3.67 36.46 6.96
CA ARG A 306 3.41 35.18 6.27
C ARG A 306 2.43 35.31 5.11
N LEU A 307 1.52 36.28 5.17
CA LEU A 307 0.39 36.45 4.27
C LEU A 307 0.48 37.78 3.52
N ARG A 308 0.08 37.79 2.25
CA ARG A 308 -0.15 38.99 1.44
C ARG A 308 -1.55 38.94 0.87
N HIS A 309 -2.32 40.00 1.10
CA HIS A 309 -3.69 40.14 0.61
C HIS A 309 -3.63 40.89 -0.72
N ARG A 310 -4.12 40.25 -1.78
CA ARG A 310 -4.17 40.81 -3.14
C ARG A 310 -5.61 40.83 -3.63
N VAL A 311 -6.22 42.00 -3.67
CA VAL A 311 -7.52 42.17 -4.32
C VAL A 311 -7.37 41.97 -5.83
N VAL A 312 -8.22 41.11 -6.41
CA VAL A 312 -8.37 40.95 -7.86
C VAL A 312 -9.83 41.18 -8.22
N THR A 313 -10.09 42.27 -8.93
CA THR A 313 -11.39 42.58 -9.52
C THR A 313 -11.63 41.63 -10.69
N ILE A 314 -12.63 40.74 -10.60
CA ILE A 314 -13.00 39.86 -11.70
C ILE A 314 -14.00 40.60 -12.60
N PRO A 315 -13.70 40.81 -13.90
CA PRO A 315 -14.67 41.36 -14.84
C PRO A 315 -15.81 40.35 -15.01
N LEU A 316 -17.04 40.85 -15.01
CA LEU A 316 -18.21 40.04 -15.34
C LEU A 316 -18.14 39.67 -16.82
N SER A 317 -18.20 38.37 -17.13
CA SER A 317 -18.42 37.93 -18.50
C SER A 317 -19.80 38.38 -18.95
N GLU A 318 -19.89 39.03 -20.11
CA GLU A 318 -21.16 39.36 -20.75
C GLU A 318 -22.01 38.08 -20.91
N PRO A 319 -23.34 38.16 -20.74
CA PRO A 319 -24.20 37.01 -21.01
C PRO A 319 -24.08 36.65 -22.50
N CYS A 320 -23.77 35.38 -22.79
CA CYS A 320 -23.85 34.88 -24.16
C CYS A 320 -25.28 35.11 -24.66
N GLY A 321 -25.41 35.82 -25.79
CA GLY A 321 -26.71 36.11 -26.38
C GLY A 321 -27.51 34.83 -26.60
N VAL A 322 -28.77 34.87 -26.20
CA VAL A 322 -29.79 33.89 -26.59
C VAL A 322 -30.66 34.55 -27.64
N ASP A 323 -30.75 33.93 -28.83
CA ASP A 323 -31.46 34.51 -29.96
C ASP A 323 -32.96 34.61 -29.66
N ALA A 324 -33.49 35.83 -29.64
CA ALA A 324 -34.82 36.13 -29.15
C ALA A 324 -35.97 35.61 -30.03
N GLU A 325 -35.67 35.14 -31.25
CA GLU A 325 -36.66 34.58 -32.19
C GLU A 325 -37.14 33.16 -31.78
N ALA A 326 -36.47 32.50 -30.82
CA ALA A 326 -36.77 31.12 -30.42
C ALA A 326 -37.95 30.95 -29.45
N ILE A 327 -38.76 31.99 -29.18
CA ILE A 327 -39.88 31.95 -28.21
C ILE A 327 -41.22 32.25 -28.91
N GLY A 328 -41.73 31.27 -29.63
CA GLY A 328 -43.13 31.20 -30.04
C GLY A 328 -44.05 30.70 -28.91
N ASP A 329 -45.31 31.10 -28.93
CA ASP A 329 -46.43 30.58 -28.12
C ASP A 329 -46.22 30.50 -26.59
N ALA A 330 -46.02 31.68 -25.98
CA ALA A 330 -46.02 31.88 -24.52
C ALA A 330 -47.42 31.76 -23.87
N ALA A 331 -48.21 30.75 -24.27
CA ALA A 331 -49.60 30.54 -23.82
C ALA A 331 -49.78 29.41 -22.78
N ASN A 332 -48.75 28.57 -22.53
CA ASN A 332 -48.89 27.38 -21.68
C ASN A 332 -47.63 27.00 -20.88
N ALA A 333 -46.80 27.98 -20.51
CA ALA A 333 -45.58 27.76 -19.73
C ALA A 333 -45.87 27.69 -18.21
N PRO A 334 -45.21 26.79 -17.44
CA PRO A 334 -45.40 26.69 -16.00
C PRO A 334 -44.81 27.90 -15.25
N ALA A 335 -45.40 28.25 -14.11
CA ALA A 335 -45.13 29.50 -13.37
C ALA A 335 -43.65 29.77 -13.01
N MET A 336 -42.79 28.74 -12.93
CA MET A 336 -41.34 28.92 -12.74
C MET A 336 -40.65 29.70 -13.88
N ALA A 337 -41.19 29.69 -15.10
CA ALA A 337 -40.61 30.42 -16.23
C ALA A 337 -40.62 31.95 -16.01
N VAL A 338 -41.66 32.46 -15.35
CA VAL A 338 -41.83 33.90 -15.07
C VAL A 338 -40.82 34.39 -14.03
N VAL A 339 -40.45 33.53 -13.07
CA VAL A 339 -39.50 33.87 -12.00
C VAL A 339 -38.10 34.17 -12.57
N HIS A 340 -37.58 33.31 -13.44
CA HIS A 340 -36.26 33.54 -14.06
C HIS A 340 -36.26 34.65 -15.11
N ALA A 341 -37.40 35.00 -15.70
CA ALA A 341 -37.52 36.20 -16.52
C ALA A 341 -37.37 37.49 -15.67
N ALA A 342 -37.96 37.51 -14.47
CA ALA A 342 -37.87 38.66 -13.55
C ALA A 342 -36.46 38.88 -12.99
N GLU A 343 -35.71 37.81 -12.70
CA GLU A 343 -34.31 37.92 -12.22
C GLU A 343 -33.34 38.43 -13.31
N GLY A 344 -33.69 38.33 -14.59
CA GLY A 344 -32.86 38.76 -15.72
C GLY A 344 -32.74 40.29 -15.88
N ALA A 345 -33.62 41.07 -15.26
CA ALA A 345 -33.69 42.53 -15.43
C ALA A 345 -32.84 43.34 -14.42
N ALA A 346 -32.05 42.67 -13.57
CA ALA A 346 -31.19 43.33 -12.57
C ALA A 346 -29.91 43.93 -13.18
N THR A 347 -30.07 45.02 -13.95
CA THR A 347 -28.94 45.81 -14.46
C THR A 347 -28.09 46.36 -13.32
N GLY A 348 -26.76 46.17 -13.38
CA GLY A 348 -25.83 46.77 -12.42
C GLY A 348 -25.34 45.86 -11.28
N ARG A 349 -25.06 44.58 -11.53
CA ARG A 349 -24.13 43.85 -10.65
C ARG A 349 -22.75 44.49 -10.73
N ALA A 350 -22.23 44.98 -9.60
CA ALA A 350 -20.88 45.50 -9.50
C ALA A 350 -19.82 44.41 -9.79
N PRO A 351 -18.61 44.77 -10.25
CA PRO A 351 -17.50 43.83 -10.38
C PRO A 351 -17.23 43.10 -9.06
N ARG A 352 -17.02 41.78 -9.11
CA ARG A 352 -16.70 41.01 -7.91
C ARG A 352 -15.20 41.09 -7.63
N GLU A 353 -14.85 41.90 -6.65
CA GLU A 353 -13.53 41.86 -6.03
C GLU A 353 -13.36 40.57 -5.23
N ILE A 354 -12.24 39.88 -5.45
CA ILE A 354 -11.84 38.71 -4.66
C ILE A 354 -10.45 38.97 -4.10
N THR A 355 -10.37 39.10 -2.78
CA THR A 355 -9.09 39.13 -2.06
C THR A 355 -8.47 37.74 -2.04
N LEU A 356 -7.40 37.57 -2.80
CA LEU A 356 -6.54 36.39 -2.77
C LEU A 356 -5.56 36.52 -1.61
N ILE A 357 -5.49 35.50 -0.75
CA ILE A 357 -4.44 35.37 0.25
C ILE A 357 -3.27 34.59 -0.38
N GLU A 358 -2.17 35.27 -0.68
CA GLU A 358 -0.91 34.67 -1.12
C GLU A 358 0.02 34.46 0.09
N ARG A 359 0.76 33.34 0.15
CA ARG A 359 1.75 33.08 1.22
C ARG A 359 3.15 33.55 0.77
N VAL A 360 3.86 34.27 1.64
CA VAL A 360 5.10 35.00 1.27
C VAL A 360 6.25 34.06 0.89
N PRO A 361 6.61 33.04 1.69
CA PRO A 361 7.27 31.86 1.16
C PRO A 361 6.20 31.02 0.42
N PRO A 362 6.32 30.75 -0.89
CA PRO A 362 5.28 30.03 -1.62
C PRO A 362 4.96 28.64 -1.04
N ASP A 363 5.95 27.99 -0.45
CA ASP A 363 5.83 26.67 0.15
C ASP A 363 5.46 26.67 1.64
N LEU A 364 5.15 27.84 2.24
CA LEU A 364 4.75 27.90 3.65
C LEU A 364 3.45 27.10 3.88
N GLY A 365 3.50 26.19 4.85
CA GLY A 365 2.45 25.21 5.15
C GLY A 365 2.12 24.22 4.04
N ARG A 366 2.99 24.04 3.03
CA ARG A 366 2.96 22.91 2.09
C ARG A 366 3.80 21.76 2.65
N LEU A 367 3.16 20.76 3.26
CA LEU A 367 3.87 19.57 3.78
C LEU A 367 4.14 18.52 2.69
N GLY A 368 3.35 18.54 1.61
CA GLY A 368 3.45 17.67 0.45
C GLY A 368 2.45 16.51 0.44
N VAL A 369 2.61 15.62 -0.54
CA VAL A 369 1.72 14.46 -0.76
C VAL A 369 2.43 13.13 -0.49
N VAL A 370 1.81 12.30 0.35
CA VAL A 370 2.17 10.89 0.58
C VAL A 370 1.23 10.02 -0.28
N TRP A 371 1.73 9.56 -1.43
CA TRP A 371 1.00 8.62 -2.27
C TRP A 371 1.46 7.19 -1.93
N HIS A 372 0.65 6.48 -1.14
CA HIS A 372 0.82 5.06 -0.87
C HIS A 372 -0.44 4.30 -1.31
N THR A 373 -0.28 3.21 -2.08
CA THR A 373 -1.40 2.43 -2.65
C THR A 373 -2.54 2.13 -1.70
N GLN A 374 -3.74 1.94 -2.24
CA GLN A 374 -4.87 1.39 -1.48
C GLN A 374 -4.51 0.00 -0.91
N GLY A 375 -4.66 -0.15 0.41
CA GLY A 375 -4.24 -1.36 1.15
C GLY A 375 -2.84 -1.31 1.76
N SER A 376 -2.04 -0.27 1.47
CA SER A 376 -0.67 -0.08 2.01
C SER A 376 -0.60 0.23 3.51
N GLY A 377 -1.73 0.57 4.16
CA GLY A 377 -1.77 1.02 5.56
C GLY A 377 -1.77 2.55 5.75
N LYS A 378 -2.40 3.32 4.84
CA LYS A 378 -2.49 4.80 4.93
C LYS A 378 -2.93 5.30 6.31
N SER A 379 -3.99 4.74 6.90
CA SER A 379 -4.57 5.20 8.18
C SER A 379 -3.60 5.08 9.35
N TYR A 380 -2.85 3.97 9.46
CA TYR A 380 -1.76 3.84 10.43
C TYR A 380 -0.62 4.83 10.14
N SER A 381 -0.37 5.15 8.86
CA SER A 381 0.67 6.10 8.47
C SER A 381 0.31 7.55 8.86
N MET A 382 -0.97 7.93 8.82
CA MET A 382 -1.47 9.19 9.39
C MET A 382 -1.29 9.23 10.91
N LEU A 383 -1.59 8.12 11.59
CA LEU A 383 -1.45 7.97 13.05
C LEU A 383 0.01 8.08 13.49
N PHE A 384 0.91 7.30 12.87
CA PHE A 384 2.35 7.36 13.12
C PHE A 384 2.90 8.77 12.83
N PHE A 385 2.41 9.44 11.79
CA PHE A 385 2.77 10.84 11.50
C PHE A 385 2.35 11.80 12.61
N ALA A 386 1.07 11.81 13.01
CA ALA A 386 0.58 12.74 14.01
C ALA A 386 1.25 12.52 15.39
N GLU A 387 1.33 11.28 15.85
CA GLU A 387 1.98 10.95 17.12
C GLU A 387 3.49 11.24 17.09
N LYS A 388 4.19 10.97 15.97
CA LYS A 388 5.61 11.29 15.86
C LYS A 388 5.84 12.80 15.79
N VAL A 389 5.01 13.58 15.10
CA VAL A 389 5.10 15.05 15.13
C VAL A 389 4.93 15.54 16.58
N ARG A 390 3.87 15.11 17.27
CA ARG A 390 3.56 15.50 18.66
C ARG A 390 4.70 15.22 19.64
N ARG A 391 5.52 14.18 19.40
CA ARG A 391 6.66 13.84 20.26
C ARG A 391 7.94 14.54 19.81
N THR A 392 8.24 14.51 18.52
CA THR A 392 9.57 14.92 18.01
C THR A 392 9.70 16.42 17.74
N VAL A 393 8.60 17.10 17.40
CA VAL A 393 8.56 18.54 17.07
C VAL A 393 7.95 19.33 18.24
N PRO A 394 8.57 20.42 18.72
CA PRO A 394 7.98 21.25 19.75
C PRO A 394 6.78 22.04 19.20
N GLY A 395 5.62 21.94 19.84
CA GLY A 395 4.41 22.69 19.50
C GLY A 395 3.14 22.01 20.02
N ASN A 396 2.07 22.79 20.23
CA ASN A 396 0.77 22.31 20.72
C ASN A 396 -0.15 21.89 19.55
N PHE A 397 0.37 21.06 18.63
CA PHE A 397 -0.27 20.81 17.34
C PHE A 397 -1.70 20.26 17.45
N THR A 398 -2.64 20.89 16.74
CA THR A 398 -3.99 20.38 16.49
C THR A 398 -4.00 19.64 15.16
N PHE A 399 -4.26 18.33 15.17
CA PHE A 399 -4.40 17.53 13.96
C PHE A 399 -5.86 17.48 13.50
N LEU A 400 -6.16 18.17 12.40
CA LEU A 400 -7.47 18.13 11.74
C LEU A 400 -7.46 17.03 10.68
N LEU A 401 -8.11 15.90 10.96
CA LEU A 401 -8.27 14.81 9.99
C LEU A 401 -9.49 15.09 9.10
N MET A 402 -9.26 15.08 7.79
CA MET A 402 -10.23 15.46 6.76
C MET A 402 -10.45 14.32 5.78
N THR A 403 -11.72 14.00 5.55
CA THR A 403 -12.16 13.02 4.55
C THR A 403 -13.32 13.56 3.71
N ASP A 404 -13.67 12.87 2.62
CA ASP A 404 -14.83 13.17 1.80
C ASP A 404 -16.13 12.53 2.34
N ARG A 405 -16.05 11.49 3.18
CA ARG A 405 -17.19 10.61 3.51
C ARG A 405 -17.25 10.11 4.96
N ASN A 406 -18.48 9.89 5.44
CA ASN A 406 -18.79 9.35 6.77
C ASN A 406 -18.22 7.97 7.06
N ASP A 407 -18.15 7.06 6.08
CA ASP A 407 -17.63 5.70 6.25
C ASP A 407 -16.10 5.72 6.46
N LEU A 408 -15.40 6.48 5.63
CA LEU A 408 -13.96 6.68 5.68
C LEU A 408 -13.53 7.41 6.97
N ASP A 409 -14.23 8.48 7.34
CA ASP A 409 -14.01 9.17 8.63
C ASP A 409 -14.18 8.21 9.80
N SER A 410 -15.28 7.44 9.81
CA SER A 410 -15.58 6.49 10.88
C SER A 410 -14.58 5.32 10.94
N GLN A 411 -13.98 4.93 9.81
CA GLN A 411 -12.91 3.92 9.78
C GLN A 411 -11.60 4.46 10.37
N ILE A 412 -11.20 5.68 9.99
CA ILE A 412 -9.97 6.30 10.52
C ILE A 412 -10.15 6.62 12.01
N TYR A 413 -11.31 7.16 12.42
CA TYR A 413 -11.69 7.38 13.81
C TYR A 413 -11.58 6.09 14.65
N LYS A 414 -12.22 5.00 14.21
CA LYS A 414 -12.12 3.69 14.88
C LYS A 414 -10.69 3.18 14.97
N THR A 415 -9.83 3.48 13.99
CA THR A 415 -8.40 3.10 14.01
C THR A 415 -7.64 3.87 15.10
N PHE A 416 -7.83 5.19 15.21
CA PHE A 416 -7.17 6.03 16.22
C PHE A 416 -7.65 5.72 17.65
N VAL A 417 -8.95 5.48 17.84
CA VAL A 417 -9.52 5.03 19.12
C VAL A 417 -9.04 3.62 19.48
N GLY A 418 -9.11 2.69 18.52
CA GLY A 418 -8.68 1.30 18.72
C GLY A 418 -7.18 1.13 18.97
N CYS A 419 -6.34 2.07 18.54
CA CYS A 419 -4.92 2.12 18.89
C CYS A 419 -4.63 2.80 20.24
N GLY A 420 -5.65 3.31 20.94
CA GLY A 420 -5.51 4.05 22.21
C GLY A 420 -4.86 5.43 22.07
N VAL A 421 -4.82 6.02 20.87
CA VAL A 421 -4.22 7.34 20.62
C VAL A 421 -5.17 8.48 20.99
N VAL A 422 -6.48 8.26 20.82
CA VAL A 422 -7.52 9.25 21.12
C VAL A 422 -8.66 8.59 21.90
N PRO A 423 -9.27 9.26 22.90
CA PRO A 423 -10.41 8.69 23.63
C PRO A 423 -11.68 8.59 22.76
N PRO A 424 -12.66 7.73 23.08
CA PRO A 424 -13.94 7.64 22.37
C PRO A 424 -14.80 8.93 22.40
N ALA A 425 -14.43 9.92 23.21
CA ALA A 425 -15.06 11.24 23.31
C ALA A 425 -14.30 12.34 22.52
N THR A 426 -13.43 11.96 21.58
CA THR A 426 -12.65 12.93 20.78
C THR A 426 -13.56 13.69 19.81
N PRO A 427 -13.42 15.03 19.66
CA PRO A 427 -14.33 15.82 18.85
C PRO A 427 -14.47 15.36 17.40
N ARG A 428 -15.72 15.09 17.02
CA ARG A 428 -16.17 14.97 15.64
C ARG A 428 -17.16 16.10 15.40
N ALA A 429 -16.83 17.04 14.51
CA ALA A 429 -17.74 18.16 14.25
C ALA A 429 -19.03 17.67 13.60
N GLU A 430 -20.21 18.08 14.08
CA GLU A 430 -21.49 17.68 13.49
C GLU A 430 -21.89 18.60 12.33
N SER A 431 -21.84 19.92 12.56
CA SER A 431 -22.11 20.98 11.58
C SER A 431 -20.83 21.75 11.18
N GLY A 432 -20.96 22.72 10.27
CA GLY A 432 -19.89 23.68 9.95
C GLY A 432 -19.63 24.69 11.08
N GLU A 433 -20.65 25.04 11.85
CA GLU A 433 -20.56 25.94 13.00
C GLU A 433 -19.82 25.25 14.15
N ALA A 434 -20.21 24.01 14.48
CA ALA A 434 -19.47 23.18 15.42
C ALA A 434 -18.01 22.94 14.99
N LEU A 435 -17.72 22.96 13.68
CA LEU A 435 -16.33 22.92 13.18
C LEU A 435 -15.58 24.24 13.42
N ARG A 436 -16.22 25.40 13.25
CA ARG A 436 -15.64 26.73 13.58
C ARG A 436 -15.27 26.77 15.07
N ASP A 437 -16.21 26.41 15.94
CA ASP A 437 -16.04 26.44 17.40
C ASP A 437 -14.91 25.50 17.87
N LEU A 438 -14.85 24.28 17.30
CA LEU A 438 -13.81 23.29 17.62
C LEU A 438 -12.41 23.71 17.12
N LEU A 439 -12.31 24.55 16.09
CA LEU A 439 -11.02 25.04 15.56
C LEU A 439 -10.50 26.28 16.28
N GLN A 440 -11.36 27.00 16.99
CA GLN A 440 -10.98 28.03 17.97
C GLN A 440 -10.44 27.40 19.26
N GLN A 441 -10.93 26.22 19.63
CA GLN A 441 -10.51 25.48 20.82
C GLN A 441 -9.21 24.67 20.60
N ASN A 442 -8.42 24.48 21.65
CA ASN A 442 -7.16 23.71 21.58
C ASN A 442 -7.38 22.19 21.76
N HIS A 443 -7.98 21.55 20.75
CA HIS A 443 -8.11 20.10 20.69
C HIS A 443 -6.91 19.45 20.00
N ARG A 444 -6.35 18.37 20.57
CA ARG A 444 -5.22 17.64 19.97
C ARG A 444 -5.56 17.00 18.63
N TYR A 445 -6.78 16.47 18.52
CA TYR A 445 -7.29 15.75 17.36
C TYR A 445 -8.72 16.19 17.10
N VAL A 446 -9.04 16.52 15.85
CA VAL A 446 -10.41 16.85 15.38
C VAL A 446 -10.68 16.04 14.12
N PHE A 447 -11.82 15.35 14.07
CA PHE A 447 -12.25 14.57 12.91
C PHE A 447 -13.41 15.29 12.22
N SER A 448 -13.32 15.47 10.91
CA SER A 448 -14.32 16.24 10.17
C SER A 448 -14.37 15.87 8.67
N LEU A 449 -15.38 16.42 7.99
CA LEU A 449 -15.71 16.15 6.60
C LEU A 449 -15.60 17.45 5.80
N ILE A 450 -15.06 17.38 4.58
CA ILE A 450 -14.83 18.59 3.76
C ILE A 450 -16.10 19.42 3.51
N HIS A 451 -17.27 18.76 3.44
CA HIS A 451 -18.57 19.42 3.25
C HIS A 451 -19.04 20.25 4.46
N LYS A 452 -18.31 20.25 5.58
CA LYS A 452 -18.57 21.13 6.73
C LYS A 452 -17.96 22.53 6.55
N PHE A 453 -17.09 22.73 5.56
CA PHE A 453 -16.72 24.06 5.04
C PHE A 453 -17.72 24.55 3.97
N ASN A 454 -19.01 24.37 4.22
CA ASN A 454 -20.11 24.74 3.32
C ASN A 454 -20.51 26.23 3.40
N GLN A 455 -20.20 26.92 4.49
CA GLN A 455 -20.28 28.37 4.58
C GLN A 455 -19.20 29.01 3.69
N ASP A 456 -19.49 30.16 3.08
CA ASP A 456 -18.44 31.00 2.47
C ASP A 456 -17.77 31.82 3.56
N VAL A 457 -16.43 31.83 3.54
CA VAL A 457 -15.59 32.40 4.60
C VAL A 457 -14.92 33.67 4.08
N ALA A 458 -15.03 34.77 4.81
CA ALA A 458 -14.38 36.02 4.47
C ALA A 458 -12.87 35.93 4.78
N PRO A 459 -11.96 36.48 3.95
CA PRO A 459 -10.51 36.46 4.18
C PRO A 459 -10.03 37.11 5.49
N ASP A 460 -10.89 37.92 6.08
CA ASP A 460 -10.79 38.70 7.31
C ASP A 460 -11.59 38.09 8.49
N GLU A 461 -12.44 37.08 8.25
CA GLU A 461 -13.08 36.27 9.29
C GLU A 461 -12.72 34.76 9.16
N PRO A 462 -11.44 34.38 9.34
CA PRO A 462 -11.06 32.97 9.41
C PRO A 462 -11.75 32.25 10.57
N TYR A 463 -11.85 30.91 10.49
CA TYR A 463 -12.32 30.10 11.63
C TYR A 463 -11.25 30.04 12.73
N SER A 464 -9.97 30.04 12.36
CA SER A 464 -8.85 30.06 13.29
C SER A 464 -7.58 30.61 12.64
N GLU A 465 -6.98 31.63 13.24
CA GLU A 465 -5.70 32.22 12.80
C GLU A 465 -4.46 31.40 13.20
N ARG A 466 -4.66 30.35 14.01
CA ARG A 466 -3.62 29.50 14.58
C ARG A 466 -2.72 28.87 13.52
N ASP A 467 -1.41 28.83 13.79
CA ASP A 467 -0.40 28.24 12.92
C ASP A 467 0.02 26.81 13.35
N ASP A 468 -0.37 26.36 14.54
CA ASP A 468 -0.16 25.00 15.07
C ASP A 468 -1.17 23.96 14.53
N ILE A 469 -2.07 24.36 13.63
CA ILE A 469 -3.04 23.44 13.00
C ILE A 469 -2.39 22.71 11.81
N ILE A 470 -2.39 21.38 11.85
CA ILE A 470 -1.96 20.49 10.76
C ILE A 470 -3.19 19.76 10.20
N VAL A 471 -3.50 20.05 8.93
CA VAL A 471 -4.62 19.47 8.19
C VAL A 471 -4.16 18.24 7.42
N ILE A 472 -4.70 17.07 7.78
CA ILE A 472 -4.41 15.77 7.17
C ILE A 472 -5.60 15.37 6.28
N SER A 473 -5.48 15.56 4.97
CA SER A 473 -6.51 15.12 4.01
C SER A 473 -6.24 13.68 3.56
N ASP A 474 -7.22 12.78 3.71
CA ASP A 474 -7.25 11.57 2.87
C ASP A 474 -7.85 11.89 1.48
N GLU A 475 -7.54 11.00 0.53
CA GLU A 475 -7.77 11.09 -0.92
C GLU A 475 -7.68 12.52 -1.48
N ALA A 476 -6.57 13.15 -1.13
CA ALA A 476 -6.21 14.56 -1.36
C ALA A 476 -6.33 15.11 -2.80
N HIS A 477 -6.65 14.27 -3.80
CA HIS A 477 -6.97 14.69 -5.16
C HIS A 477 -8.47 15.02 -5.36
N ARG A 478 -9.38 14.44 -4.56
CA ARG A 478 -10.84 14.68 -4.66
C ARG A 478 -11.29 15.85 -3.80
N THR A 479 -10.86 15.82 -2.55
CA THR A 479 -11.29 16.68 -1.42
C THR A 479 -10.94 18.16 -1.61
N GLN A 480 -10.39 18.54 -2.77
CA GLN A 480 -9.56 19.73 -2.96
C GLN A 480 -9.88 20.52 -4.24
N ALA A 481 -10.88 20.10 -5.02
CA ALA A 481 -11.52 20.90 -6.05
C ALA A 481 -12.73 21.68 -5.47
N GLY A 482 -13.22 22.67 -6.23
CA GLY A 482 -14.46 23.37 -5.91
C GLY A 482 -14.42 24.30 -4.68
N ARG A 483 -15.63 24.73 -4.26
CA ARG A 483 -15.84 25.80 -3.27
C ARG A 483 -15.34 25.44 -1.86
N LEU A 484 -15.61 24.21 -1.41
CA LEU A 484 -15.31 23.74 -0.05
C LEU A 484 -13.81 23.83 0.28
N ALA A 485 -12.95 23.44 -0.67
CA ALA A 485 -11.50 23.44 -0.50
C ALA A 485 -10.90 24.86 -0.42
N ARG A 486 -11.47 25.80 -1.18
CA ARG A 486 -11.18 27.24 -1.04
C ARG A 486 -11.60 27.74 0.35
N ASN A 487 -12.81 27.39 0.78
CA ASN A 487 -13.36 27.89 2.04
C ASN A 487 -12.58 27.34 3.25
N MET A 488 -12.16 26.08 3.23
CA MET A 488 -11.23 25.50 4.21
C MET A 488 -9.90 26.27 4.30
N ARG A 489 -9.40 26.83 3.18
CA ARG A 489 -8.15 27.61 3.16
C ARG A 489 -8.29 29.04 3.64
N LEU A 490 -9.45 29.65 3.41
CA LEU A 490 -9.81 30.96 3.99
C LEU A 490 -10.10 30.83 5.50
N ALA A 491 -10.69 29.71 5.92
CA ALA A 491 -10.93 29.38 7.33
C ALA A 491 -9.65 29.13 8.15
N LEU A 492 -8.59 28.61 7.51
CA LEU A 492 -7.35 28.18 8.16
C LEU A 492 -6.11 28.77 7.45
N PRO A 493 -5.95 30.12 7.43
CA PRO A 493 -4.99 30.81 6.57
C PRO A 493 -3.53 30.55 6.94
N ASN A 494 -3.23 30.20 8.20
CA ASN A 494 -1.88 29.88 8.70
C ASN A 494 -1.58 28.37 8.83
N ALA A 495 -2.56 27.49 8.65
CA ALA A 495 -2.40 26.05 8.85
C ALA A 495 -1.46 25.38 7.81
N ALA A 496 -0.89 24.23 8.20
CA ALA A 496 -0.06 23.40 7.34
C ALA A 496 -0.86 22.20 6.79
N PHE A 497 -0.73 21.90 5.50
CA PHE A 497 -1.54 20.89 4.80
C PHE A 497 -0.68 19.73 4.31
N ILE A 498 -1.03 18.49 4.70
CA ILE A 498 -0.49 17.24 4.16
C ILE A 498 -1.59 16.42 3.49
N GLY A 499 -1.28 15.86 2.32
CA GLY A 499 -2.21 15.02 1.56
C GLY A 499 -1.78 13.56 1.57
N PHE A 500 -2.66 12.66 2.01
CA PHE A 500 -2.53 11.22 1.79
C PHE A 500 -3.48 10.80 0.65
N THR A 501 -3.07 9.83 -0.18
CA THR A 501 -3.92 9.32 -1.26
C THR A 501 -3.49 7.94 -1.75
N GLY A 502 -4.45 7.14 -2.23
CA GLY A 502 -4.21 5.85 -2.86
C GLY A 502 -3.73 5.92 -4.32
N THR A 503 -3.88 7.08 -4.98
CA THR A 503 -3.68 7.25 -6.43
C THR A 503 -2.62 8.31 -6.76
N PRO A 504 -1.95 8.22 -7.93
CA PRO A 504 -1.01 9.25 -8.35
C PRO A 504 -1.70 10.57 -8.64
N LEU A 505 -0.96 11.67 -8.45
CA LEU A 505 -1.26 12.97 -9.04
C LEU A 505 -0.98 12.89 -10.55
N PHE A 506 -1.97 13.24 -11.35
CA PHE A 506 -1.86 13.31 -12.81
C PHE A 506 -1.23 14.63 -13.27
N LYS A 507 -0.88 14.70 -14.57
CA LYS A 507 -0.32 15.92 -15.19
C LYS A 507 -1.24 17.15 -15.07
N ASN A 508 -2.54 16.93 -14.91
CA ASN A 508 -3.53 18.01 -14.81
C ASN A 508 -3.77 18.44 -13.35
N ASP A 509 -3.25 17.70 -12.36
CA ASP A 509 -3.51 17.90 -10.92
C ASP A 509 -2.62 19.03 -10.34
N HIS A 510 -2.42 20.08 -11.12
CA HIS A 510 -1.75 21.31 -10.70
C HIS A 510 -2.39 21.92 -9.45
N LEU A 511 -3.70 21.73 -9.25
CA LEU A 511 -4.41 22.20 -8.06
C LEU A 511 -3.90 21.50 -6.79
N THR A 512 -3.84 20.16 -6.76
CA THR A 512 -3.34 19.39 -5.63
C THR A 512 -1.88 19.72 -5.32
N GLN A 513 -1.05 19.93 -6.35
CA GLN A 513 0.35 20.35 -6.18
C GLN A 513 0.49 21.79 -5.63
N ARG A 514 -0.37 22.73 -6.04
CA ARG A 514 -0.43 24.09 -5.47
C ARG A 514 -0.93 24.09 -4.01
N ILE A 515 -1.79 23.14 -3.66
CA ILE A 515 -2.40 22.99 -2.34
C ILE A 515 -1.41 22.38 -1.34
N PHE A 516 -0.93 21.16 -1.56
CA PHE A 516 -0.06 20.47 -0.59
C PHE A 516 1.43 20.64 -0.88
N GLY A 517 1.82 20.89 -2.12
CA GLY A 517 3.20 20.78 -2.60
C GLY A 517 3.45 19.49 -3.38
N GLY A 518 4.72 19.19 -3.62
CA GLY A 518 5.16 17.98 -4.32
C GLY A 518 4.99 16.68 -3.50
N TYR A 519 5.39 15.56 -4.09
CA TYR A 519 5.40 14.28 -3.38
C TYR A 519 6.50 14.22 -2.31
N VAL A 520 6.12 13.84 -1.09
CA VAL A 520 7.02 13.52 0.03
C VAL A 520 7.51 12.08 -0.06
N SER A 521 6.60 11.17 -0.42
CA SER A 521 6.83 9.74 -0.46
C SER A 521 5.96 9.07 -1.53
N ARG A 522 6.51 8.07 -2.21
CA ARG A 522 5.81 7.26 -3.21
C ARG A 522 5.95 5.77 -2.93
N TYR A 523 4.80 5.12 -2.81
CA TYR A 523 4.63 3.68 -2.77
C TYR A 523 3.54 3.31 -3.77
N ASP A 524 3.96 3.06 -5.01
CA ASP A 524 3.09 2.80 -6.16
C ASP A 524 2.68 1.32 -6.28
N PHE A 525 1.85 1.00 -7.29
CA PHE A 525 1.31 -0.34 -7.50
C PHE A 525 2.37 -1.39 -7.82
N LYS A 526 3.40 -1.04 -8.60
CA LYS A 526 4.48 -1.98 -8.92
C LYS A 526 5.34 -2.24 -7.69
N ARG A 527 5.68 -1.20 -6.91
CA ARG A 527 6.37 -1.38 -5.63
C ARG A 527 5.52 -2.17 -4.64
N SER A 528 4.20 -1.98 -4.61
CA SER A 528 3.28 -2.76 -3.79
C SER A 528 3.19 -4.23 -4.22
N GLU A 529 3.41 -4.55 -5.50
CA GLU A 529 3.54 -5.92 -6.01
C GLU A 529 4.92 -6.51 -5.68
N GLU A 530 6.01 -5.78 -5.95
CA GLU A 530 7.41 -6.17 -5.65
C GLU A 530 7.65 -6.41 -4.14
N ASP A 531 7.07 -5.56 -3.28
CA ASP A 531 7.18 -5.66 -1.83
C ASP A 531 6.14 -6.66 -1.26
N GLY A 532 5.37 -7.34 -2.13
CA GLY A 532 4.29 -8.27 -1.77
C GLY A 532 3.06 -7.61 -1.14
N ALA A 533 3.11 -6.31 -0.84
CA ALA A 533 2.03 -5.43 -0.37
C ALA A 533 0.62 -5.86 -0.81
N THR A 534 0.46 -5.98 -2.12
CA THR A 534 -0.74 -6.38 -2.88
C THR A 534 -0.42 -7.56 -3.82
N VAL A 535 -1.44 -8.16 -4.43
CA VAL A 535 -1.21 -9.09 -5.54
C VAL A 535 -0.86 -8.32 -6.83
N LYS A 536 -0.82 -9.03 -7.97
CA LYS A 536 -0.72 -8.47 -9.32
C LYS A 536 -2.13 -8.22 -9.89
N LEU A 537 -2.28 -7.19 -10.72
CA LEU A 537 -3.50 -6.96 -11.51
C LEU A 537 -3.35 -7.46 -12.95
N VAL A 538 -4.19 -8.43 -13.31
CA VAL A 538 -4.34 -8.91 -14.69
C VAL A 538 -5.53 -8.20 -15.32
N TYR A 539 -5.38 -7.75 -16.57
CA TYR A 539 -6.44 -7.08 -17.32
C TYR A 539 -6.87 -7.89 -18.55
N GLU A 540 -8.18 -7.99 -18.74
CA GLU A 540 -8.81 -8.52 -19.95
C GLU A 540 -9.79 -7.50 -20.56
N ASN A 541 -9.56 -7.13 -21.81
CA ASN A 541 -10.57 -6.49 -22.63
C ASN A 541 -11.48 -7.56 -23.23
N ARG A 542 -12.73 -7.61 -22.77
CA ARG A 542 -13.80 -8.45 -23.36
C ARG A 542 -14.74 -7.62 -24.23
N GLY A 543 -14.84 -6.32 -23.99
CA GLY A 543 -15.62 -5.39 -24.82
C GLY A 543 -15.22 -5.35 -26.29
N GLU A 544 -13.92 -5.43 -26.59
CA GLU A 544 -13.42 -5.59 -27.96
C GLU A 544 -13.76 -6.96 -28.56
N LYS A 545 -13.73 -8.05 -27.76
CA LYS A 545 -14.05 -9.41 -28.22
C LYS A 545 -15.53 -9.59 -28.57
N LEU A 546 -16.41 -8.92 -27.83
CA LEU A 546 -17.87 -8.95 -27.99
C LEU A 546 -18.39 -7.90 -28.98
N GLY A 547 -17.52 -7.02 -29.51
CA GLY A 547 -17.90 -5.92 -30.39
C GLY A 547 -18.71 -4.80 -29.73
N VAL A 548 -18.68 -4.68 -28.39
CA VAL A 548 -19.48 -3.72 -27.60
C VAL A 548 -18.71 -2.48 -27.14
N ALA A 549 -17.39 -2.46 -27.26
CA ALA A 549 -16.54 -1.32 -26.88
C ALA A 549 -16.43 -0.28 -28.01
N ARG A 550 -16.77 0.99 -27.71
CA ARG A 550 -16.58 2.15 -28.62
C ARG A 550 -15.75 3.21 -27.91
N LYS A 551 -14.52 3.45 -28.36
CA LYS A 551 -13.54 4.26 -27.62
C LYS A 551 -13.92 5.75 -27.55
N ASP A 552 -14.28 6.35 -28.68
CA ASP A 552 -14.59 7.79 -28.78
C ASP A 552 -15.92 8.15 -28.06
N LEU A 553 -16.81 7.18 -27.92
CA LEU A 553 -17.99 7.23 -27.06
C LEU A 553 -17.58 7.24 -25.59
N ASN A 554 -16.79 6.25 -25.17
CA ASN A 554 -16.39 6.07 -23.78
C ASN A 554 -15.47 7.20 -23.26
N ASP A 555 -14.68 7.81 -24.14
CA ASP A 555 -13.89 9.00 -23.81
C ASP A 555 -14.77 10.23 -23.53
N ARG A 556 -15.87 10.42 -24.27
CA ARG A 556 -16.87 11.49 -24.02
C ARG A 556 -17.68 11.21 -22.76
N ILE A 557 -18.21 9.99 -22.59
CA ILE A 557 -18.99 9.61 -21.41
C ILE A 557 -18.19 9.82 -20.12
N ALA A 558 -16.95 9.32 -20.06
CA ALA A 558 -16.12 9.46 -18.87
C ALA A 558 -15.75 10.92 -18.57
N ALA A 559 -15.59 11.77 -19.60
CA ALA A 559 -15.35 13.20 -19.40
C ALA A 559 -16.60 13.95 -18.92
N ALA A 560 -17.80 13.55 -19.36
CA ALA A 560 -19.07 14.10 -18.87
C ALA A 560 -19.32 13.72 -17.40
N ILE A 561 -19.05 12.47 -17.02
CA ILE A 561 -19.11 11.99 -15.62
C ILE A 561 -18.13 12.76 -14.74
N GLU A 562 -16.88 12.94 -15.18
CA GLU A 562 -15.84 13.67 -14.45
C GLU A 562 -16.15 15.16 -14.30
N LYS A 563 -16.55 15.85 -15.39
CA LYS A 563 -16.91 17.28 -15.38
C LYS A 563 -18.13 17.60 -14.51
N ALA A 564 -19.05 16.66 -14.32
CA ALA A 564 -20.29 16.91 -13.60
C ALA A 564 -20.17 16.85 -12.07
N GLU A 565 -18.99 16.48 -11.54
CA GLU A 565 -18.72 16.16 -10.12
C GLU A 565 -19.82 15.26 -9.51
N LEU A 566 -20.38 14.37 -10.32
CA LEU A 566 -21.66 13.74 -10.01
C LEU A 566 -21.54 12.51 -9.15
N ASP A 567 -22.43 12.42 -8.17
CA ASP A 567 -22.92 11.13 -7.73
C ASP A 567 -23.61 10.44 -8.92
N ALA A 568 -23.16 9.22 -9.27
CA ALA A 568 -23.63 8.50 -10.47
C ALA A 568 -25.08 7.97 -10.32
N ASP A 569 -25.72 8.33 -9.22
CA ASP A 569 -27.08 8.01 -8.83
C ASP A 569 -28.13 9.00 -9.39
N GLN A 570 -27.71 10.06 -10.11
CA GLN A 570 -28.59 10.99 -10.83
C GLN A 570 -28.78 10.64 -12.32
N GLN A 571 -29.54 9.57 -12.60
CA GLN A 571 -29.83 9.08 -13.96
C GLN A 571 -30.32 10.17 -14.92
N ALA A 572 -31.31 10.98 -14.53
CA ALA A 572 -31.86 12.04 -15.39
C ALA A 572 -30.81 13.10 -15.80
N LYS A 573 -29.85 13.42 -14.93
CA LYS A 573 -28.76 14.36 -15.24
C LYS A 573 -27.69 13.70 -16.12
N LEU A 574 -27.42 12.41 -15.93
CA LEU A 574 -26.56 11.62 -16.83
C LEU A 574 -27.16 11.54 -18.24
N GLN A 575 -28.44 11.19 -18.37
CA GLN A 575 -29.16 11.16 -19.65
C GLN A 575 -29.12 12.53 -20.35
N LYS A 576 -29.35 13.63 -19.62
CA LYS A 576 -29.25 15.01 -20.16
C LYS A 576 -27.83 15.40 -20.59
N LEU A 577 -26.79 14.85 -19.95
CA LEU A 577 -25.38 15.13 -20.28
C LEU A 577 -24.83 14.29 -21.45
N LEU A 578 -25.44 13.15 -21.74
CA LEU A 578 -24.97 12.18 -22.74
C LEU A 578 -25.85 12.12 -24.00
N GLY A 579 -27.17 12.36 -23.88
CA GLY A 579 -28.10 12.23 -25.01
C GLY A 579 -28.04 10.84 -25.64
N GLN A 580 -27.87 10.79 -26.96
CA GLN A 580 -27.76 9.55 -27.75
C GLN A 580 -26.65 8.60 -27.26
N ASP A 581 -25.58 9.12 -26.64
CA ASP A 581 -24.51 8.30 -26.08
C ASP A 581 -25.01 7.36 -24.96
N TYR A 582 -26.04 7.77 -24.21
CA TYR A 582 -26.65 6.98 -23.14
C TYR A 582 -27.46 5.79 -23.68
N GLU A 583 -28.21 6.00 -24.76
CA GLU A 583 -29.00 4.96 -25.42
C GLU A 583 -28.09 3.87 -25.99
N VAL A 584 -26.97 4.26 -26.61
CA VAL A 584 -25.99 3.30 -27.18
C VAL A 584 -25.33 2.43 -26.10
N ILE A 585 -25.02 2.97 -24.91
CA ILE A 585 -24.37 2.18 -23.85
C ILE A 585 -25.36 1.36 -23.02
N THR A 586 -26.64 1.76 -22.94
CA THR A 586 -27.70 1.08 -22.18
C THR A 586 -28.66 0.22 -23.02
N ALA A 587 -28.40 0.03 -24.31
CA ALA A 587 -29.21 -0.79 -25.22
C ALA A 587 -29.25 -2.29 -24.80
N ASP A 588 -30.43 -2.93 -24.86
CA ASP A 588 -30.61 -4.31 -24.39
C ASP A 588 -29.73 -5.33 -25.12
N ASP A 589 -29.56 -5.22 -26.45
CA ASP A 589 -28.64 -6.05 -27.23
C ASP A 589 -27.19 -6.02 -26.73
N ARG A 590 -26.77 -4.89 -26.14
CA ARG A 590 -25.44 -4.71 -25.57
C ARG A 590 -25.37 -5.32 -24.18
N LEU A 591 -26.35 -5.00 -23.33
CA LEU A 591 -26.44 -5.51 -21.95
C LEU A 591 -26.60 -7.04 -21.92
N LEU A 592 -27.41 -7.61 -22.81
CA LEU A 592 -27.62 -9.06 -22.90
C LEU A 592 -26.34 -9.82 -23.29
N LYS A 593 -25.54 -9.30 -24.24
CA LYS A 593 -24.23 -9.88 -24.59
C LYS A 593 -23.26 -9.85 -23.41
N ILE A 594 -23.26 -8.74 -22.65
CA ILE A 594 -22.44 -8.59 -21.45
C ILE A 594 -22.93 -9.53 -20.34
N ALA A 595 -24.25 -9.72 -20.18
CA ALA A 595 -24.82 -10.65 -19.19
C ALA A 595 -24.49 -12.11 -19.51
N GLN A 596 -24.60 -12.52 -20.78
CA GLN A 596 -24.22 -13.86 -21.25
C GLN A 596 -22.73 -14.14 -20.99
N ASP A 597 -21.85 -13.23 -21.40
CA ASP A 597 -20.40 -13.36 -21.21
C ASP A 597 -20.01 -13.33 -19.72
N PHE A 598 -20.67 -12.48 -18.92
CA PHE A 598 -20.49 -12.44 -17.46
C PHE A 598 -20.83 -13.78 -16.80
N VAL A 599 -21.96 -14.41 -17.13
CA VAL A 599 -22.36 -15.69 -16.54
C VAL A 599 -21.37 -16.79 -16.92
N GLU A 600 -21.02 -16.91 -18.20
CA GLU A 600 -20.06 -17.90 -18.67
C GLU A 600 -18.67 -17.73 -18.02
N HIS A 601 -18.14 -16.51 -18.03
CA HIS A 601 -16.81 -16.22 -17.46
C HIS A 601 -16.77 -16.31 -15.93
N CYS A 602 -17.84 -15.92 -15.23
CA CYS A 602 -17.90 -16.01 -13.77
C CYS A 602 -18.08 -17.45 -13.30
N ALA A 603 -18.94 -18.24 -13.97
CA ALA A 603 -19.10 -19.67 -13.67
C ALA A 603 -17.78 -20.44 -13.91
N ALA A 604 -17.04 -20.11 -14.96
CA ALA A 604 -15.71 -20.68 -15.23
C ALA A 604 -14.63 -20.31 -14.19
N ARG A 605 -14.93 -19.39 -13.26
CA ARG A 605 -14.03 -18.90 -12.21
C ARG A 605 -14.57 -19.14 -10.78
N TRP A 606 -15.46 -20.12 -10.60
CA TRP A 606 -16.10 -20.41 -9.32
C TRP A 606 -15.14 -20.59 -8.13
N GLU A 607 -13.96 -21.19 -8.35
CA GLU A 607 -12.91 -21.39 -7.35
C GLU A 607 -12.13 -20.10 -6.97
N ALA A 608 -12.30 -18.99 -7.71
CA ALA A 608 -11.41 -17.83 -7.59
C ALA A 608 -11.75 -16.87 -6.43
N GLY A 609 -12.98 -16.89 -5.90
CA GLY A 609 -13.47 -15.97 -4.86
C GLY A 609 -14.61 -15.04 -5.33
N LYS A 610 -14.94 -14.01 -4.53
CA LYS A 610 -16.07 -13.10 -4.77
C LYS A 610 -15.90 -12.29 -6.07
N ALA A 611 -17.00 -11.82 -6.65
CA ALA A 611 -17.01 -10.98 -7.85
C ALA A 611 -17.90 -9.72 -7.70
N MET A 612 -17.52 -8.64 -8.37
CA MET A 612 -18.32 -7.40 -8.47
C MET A 612 -18.51 -6.99 -9.94
N LEU A 613 -19.72 -6.54 -10.28
CA LEU A 613 -20.08 -5.99 -11.59
C LEU A 613 -20.47 -4.51 -11.45
N VAL A 614 -19.71 -3.62 -12.09
CA VAL A 614 -19.89 -2.17 -12.01
C VAL A 614 -20.63 -1.67 -13.25
N CYS A 615 -21.83 -1.11 -13.10
CA CYS A 615 -22.61 -0.55 -14.22
C CYS A 615 -22.61 0.99 -14.21
N ILE A 616 -23.10 1.61 -15.27
CA ILE A 616 -23.08 3.08 -15.42
C ILE A 616 -24.06 3.81 -14.46
N ASP A 617 -25.26 3.30 -14.25
CA ASP A 617 -26.31 3.86 -13.38
C ASP A 617 -27.07 2.77 -12.59
N LYS A 618 -28.05 3.15 -11.75
CA LYS A 618 -28.83 2.22 -10.92
C LYS A 618 -29.80 1.32 -11.69
N VAL A 619 -30.50 1.84 -12.70
CA VAL A 619 -31.47 1.07 -13.51
C VAL A 619 -30.73 0.06 -14.38
N THR A 620 -29.57 0.42 -14.93
CA THR A 620 -28.70 -0.51 -15.64
C THR A 620 -28.19 -1.62 -14.72
N CYS A 621 -27.88 -1.33 -13.43
CA CYS A 621 -27.58 -2.40 -12.45
C CYS A 621 -28.76 -3.38 -12.28
N ALA A 622 -29.98 -2.86 -12.17
CA ALA A 622 -31.19 -3.67 -12.00
C ALA A 622 -31.53 -4.49 -13.25
N ARG A 623 -31.48 -3.89 -14.45
CA ARG A 623 -31.64 -4.58 -15.75
C ARG A 623 -30.59 -5.67 -15.94
N MET A 624 -29.32 -5.39 -15.65
CA MET A 624 -28.26 -6.41 -15.68
C MET A 624 -28.54 -7.57 -14.71
N LEU A 625 -28.97 -7.30 -13.47
CA LEU A 625 -29.33 -8.37 -12.54
C LEU A 625 -30.54 -9.19 -13.02
N ALA A 626 -31.54 -8.54 -13.63
CA ALA A 626 -32.71 -9.20 -14.21
C ALA A 626 -32.33 -10.12 -15.39
N MET A 627 -31.37 -9.71 -16.23
CA MET A 627 -30.84 -10.54 -17.32
C MET A 627 -29.93 -11.68 -16.81
N ILE A 628 -29.10 -11.42 -15.81
CA ILE A 628 -28.14 -12.40 -15.27
C ILE A 628 -28.86 -13.55 -14.55
N LYS A 629 -29.90 -13.29 -13.75
CA LYS A 629 -30.63 -14.31 -12.97
C LYS A 629 -31.06 -15.56 -13.79
N PRO A 630 -31.84 -15.44 -14.89
CA PRO A 630 -32.26 -16.61 -15.67
C PRO A 630 -31.09 -17.28 -16.40
N LEU A 631 -30.11 -16.50 -16.87
CA LEU A 631 -28.90 -17.04 -17.51
C LEU A 631 -28.06 -17.86 -16.52
N TRP A 632 -27.97 -17.43 -15.26
CA TRP A 632 -27.27 -18.12 -14.18
C TRP A 632 -27.92 -19.47 -13.84
N LEU A 633 -29.26 -19.49 -13.71
CA LEU A 633 -30.01 -20.74 -13.51
C LEU A 633 -29.87 -21.70 -14.70
N ALA A 634 -29.94 -21.19 -15.93
CA ALA A 634 -29.69 -21.98 -17.14
C ALA A 634 -28.25 -22.51 -17.21
N LYS A 635 -27.27 -21.79 -16.64
CA LYS A 635 -25.88 -22.25 -16.52
C LYS A 635 -25.73 -23.35 -15.47
N ALA A 636 -26.34 -23.21 -14.30
CA ALA A 636 -26.36 -24.24 -13.26
C ALA A 636 -26.94 -25.56 -13.78
N ALA A 637 -28.09 -25.50 -14.47
CA ALA A 637 -28.71 -26.66 -15.10
C ALA A 637 -27.79 -27.34 -16.14
N LYS A 638 -27.12 -26.57 -17.00
CA LYS A 638 -26.15 -27.11 -17.99
C LYS A 638 -24.92 -27.76 -17.34
N VAL A 639 -24.42 -27.21 -16.24
CA VAL A 639 -23.27 -27.79 -15.51
C VAL A 639 -23.68 -29.07 -14.80
N ARG A 640 -24.90 -29.15 -14.25
CA ARG A 640 -25.45 -30.37 -13.65
C ARG A 640 -25.65 -31.47 -14.70
N GLN A 641 -26.30 -31.17 -15.82
CA GLN A 641 -26.46 -32.12 -16.93
C GLN A 641 -25.10 -32.67 -17.39
N ALA A 642 -24.08 -31.82 -17.54
CA ALA A 642 -22.74 -32.26 -17.89
C ALA A 642 -22.11 -33.21 -16.85
N ALA A 643 -22.50 -33.15 -15.57
CA ALA A 643 -22.08 -34.13 -14.56
C ALA A 643 -22.84 -35.46 -14.70
N ASP A 644 -24.14 -35.41 -15.02
CA ASP A 644 -24.98 -36.59 -15.26
C ASP A 644 -24.55 -37.33 -16.55
N ASP A 645 -24.12 -36.58 -17.57
CA ASP A 645 -23.49 -37.11 -18.78
C ASP A 645 -22.21 -37.89 -18.43
N ARG A 646 -21.31 -37.32 -17.61
CA ARG A 646 -20.12 -38.04 -17.09
C ARG A 646 -20.48 -39.25 -16.24
N GLN A 647 -21.58 -39.20 -15.48
CA GLN A 647 -22.07 -40.35 -14.73
C GLN A 647 -22.54 -41.49 -15.65
N THR A 648 -23.02 -41.18 -16.85
CA THR A 648 -23.35 -42.16 -17.88
C THR A 648 -22.08 -42.75 -18.50
N GLU A 649 -21.07 -41.92 -18.83
CA GLU A 649 -19.78 -42.39 -19.36
C GLU A 649 -19.02 -43.30 -18.37
N ILE A 650 -19.05 -42.99 -17.06
CA ILE A 650 -18.46 -43.82 -15.98
C ILE A 650 -19.02 -45.26 -15.98
N ALA A 651 -20.29 -45.42 -16.34
CA ALA A 651 -20.97 -46.71 -16.44
C ALA A 651 -20.74 -47.43 -17.78
N ALA A 652 -20.14 -46.75 -18.77
CA ALA A 652 -19.93 -47.26 -20.13
C ALA A 652 -18.46 -47.62 -20.45
N THR A 653 -17.48 -47.05 -19.73
CA THR A 653 -16.07 -47.47 -19.83
C THR A 653 -15.71 -48.51 -18.78
N ASP A 654 -14.91 -49.51 -19.17
CA ASP A 654 -14.30 -50.52 -18.29
C ASP A 654 -12.81 -50.27 -18.00
N ASP A 655 -12.21 -49.24 -18.59
CA ASP A 655 -10.84 -48.84 -18.25
C ASP A 655 -10.82 -48.14 -16.88
N THR A 656 -10.00 -48.65 -15.96
CA THR A 656 -9.91 -48.15 -14.59
C THR A 656 -9.31 -46.73 -14.51
N ASP A 657 -8.33 -46.42 -15.35
CA ASP A 657 -7.66 -45.11 -15.36
C ASP A 657 -8.55 -44.04 -16.01
N GLU A 658 -9.33 -44.42 -17.05
CA GLU A 658 -10.35 -43.55 -17.63
C GLU A 658 -11.52 -43.32 -16.67
N ARG A 659 -12.07 -44.39 -16.07
CA ARG A 659 -13.15 -44.32 -15.07
C ARG A 659 -12.77 -43.42 -13.89
N GLN A 660 -11.52 -43.50 -13.40
CA GLN A 660 -11.02 -42.61 -12.34
C GLN A 660 -10.96 -41.13 -12.78
N GLN A 661 -10.53 -40.85 -14.02
CA GLN A 661 -10.50 -39.49 -14.57
C GLN A 661 -11.91 -38.92 -14.78
N LEU A 662 -12.88 -39.75 -15.16
CA LEU A 662 -14.27 -39.35 -15.32
C LEU A 662 -14.95 -39.06 -13.97
N HIS A 663 -14.68 -39.87 -12.94
CA HIS A 663 -15.11 -39.57 -11.56
C HIS A 663 -14.62 -38.19 -11.10
N ALA A 664 -13.33 -37.89 -11.27
CA ALA A 664 -12.76 -36.59 -10.89
C ALA A 664 -13.36 -35.41 -11.69
N GLN A 665 -13.79 -35.63 -12.95
CA GLN A 665 -14.50 -34.63 -13.74
C GLN A 665 -15.94 -34.43 -13.26
N ARG A 666 -16.71 -35.51 -13.05
CA ARG A 666 -18.06 -35.49 -12.48
C ARG A 666 -18.09 -34.73 -11.16
N ASP A 667 -17.18 -35.06 -10.24
CA ASP A 667 -17.18 -34.50 -8.89
C ASP A 667 -16.86 -32.99 -8.89
N ARG A 668 -16.00 -32.55 -9.81
CA ARG A 668 -15.74 -31.11 -10.02
C ARG A 668 -16.92 -30.37 -10.64
N LEU A 669 -17.66 -31.01 -11.56
CA LEU A 669 -18.88 -30.45 -12.15
C LEU A 669 -20.01 -30.35 -11.12
N LEU A 670 -20.20 -31.36 -10.28
CA LEU A 670 -21.16 -31.33 -9.16
C LEU A 670 -20.81 -30.22 -8.15
N ALA A 671 -19.54 -30.07 -7.77
CA ALA A 671 -19.09 -28.98 -6.90
C ALA A 671 -19.34 -27.59 -7.53
N GLN A 672 -19.10 -27.45 -8.84
CA GLN A 672 -19.41 -26.24 -9.58
C GLN A 672 -20.91 -25.96 -9.69
N ALA A 673 -21.75 -26.98 -9.89
CA ALA A 673 -23.21 -26.85 -9.91
C ALA A 673 -23.73 -26.36 -8.55
N ASN A 674 -23.38 -27.06 -7.47
CA ASN A 674 -23.76 -26.66 -6.10
C ASN A 674 -23.31 -25.22 -5.78
N TRP A 675 -22.09 -24.83 -6.20
CA TRP A 675 -21.63 -23.45 -6.05
C TRP A 675 -22.48 -22.44 -6.82
N LEU A 676 -22.95 -22.78 -8.02
CA LEU A 676 -23.85 -21.92 -8.80
C LEU A 676 -25.24 -21.81 -8.15
N ASP A 677 -25.80 -22.91 -7.64
CA ASP A 677 -27.10 -22.95 -6.96
C ASP A 677 -27.10 -22.14 -5.65
N GLU A 678 -26.05 -22.29 -4.84
CA GLU A 678 -25.85 -21.53 -3.60
C GLU A 678 -25.55 -20.03 -3.83
N THR A 679 -25.16 -19.61 -5.04
CA THR A 679 -24.65 -18.25 -5.26
C THR A 679 -25.78 -17.21 -5.24
N ILE A 680 -25.82 -16.43 -4.17
CA ILE A 680 -26.69 -15.26 -4.09
C ILE A 680 -26.10 -14.11 -4.93
N LEU A 681 -26.92 -13.60 -5.84
CA LEU A 681 -26.67 -12.42 -6.68
C LEU A 681 -27.38 -11.20 -6.07
N GLY A 682 -26.62 -10.20 -5.58
CA GLY A 682 -27.18 -9.01 -4.90
C GLY A 682 -27.06 -7.72 -5.72
N LEU A 683 -28.06 -6.84 -5.61
CA LEU A 683 -28.03 -5.46 -6.10
C LEU A 683 -27.66 -4.52 -4.94
N ILE A 684 -26.60 -3.72 -5.10
CA ILE A 684 -26.15 -2.75 -4.09
C ILE A 684 -25.98 -1.37 -4.72
N VAL A 685 -26.98 -0.50 -4.51
CA VAL A 685 -27.08 0.87 -5.05
C VAL A 685 -27.69 1.79 -3.98
N SER A 686 -27.41 3.10 -3.99
CA SER A 686 -27.99 4.01 -3.00
C SER A 686 -29.51 4.15 -3.16
N GLU A 687 -30.20 4.63 -2.13
CA GLU A 687 -31.64 4.93 -2.14
C GLU A 687 -31.89 6.40 -2.53
N ALA A 688 -32.90 6.65 -3.37
CA ALA A 688 -33.32 7.99 -3.78
C ALA A 688 -34.85 8.17 -3.64
N GLN A 689 -35.30 9.42 -3.46
CA GLN A 689 -36.73 9.73 -3.41
C GLN A 689 -37.41 9.43 -4.75
N GLY A 690 -38.58 8.79 -4.71
CA GLY A 690 -39.40 8.46 -5.90
C GLY A 690 -38.92 7.27 -6.73
N GLU A 691 -37.77 6.66 -6.41
CA GLU A 691 -37.12 5.65 -7.26
C GLU A 691 -37.99 4.41 -7.56
N VAL A 692 -38.93 4.04 -6.67
CA VAL A 692 -39.78 2.84 -6.84
C VAL A 692 -40.58 2.93 -8.14
N ALA A 693 -41.13 4.12 -8.44
CA ALA A 693 -41.85 4.35 -9.70
C ALA A 693 -40.91 4.40 -10.92
N GLU A 694 -39.63 4.73 -10.74
CA GLU A 694 -38.62 4.66 -11.80
C GLU A 694 -38.25 3.21 -12.12
N PHE A 695 -37.93 2.39 -11.11
CA PHE A 695 -37.64 0.96 -11.32
C PHE A 695 -38.85 0.19 -11.89
N GLN A 696 -40.07 0.51 -11.45
CA GLN A 696 -41.29 -0.11 -11.99
C GLN A 696 -41.52 0.19 -13.48
N ARG A 697 -41.16 1.38 -13.98
CA ARG A 697 -41.21 1.70 -15.43
C ARG A 697 -40.28 0.80 -16.26
N TRP A 698 -39.21 0.29 -15.65
CA TRP A 698 -38.27 -0.65 -16.25
C TRP A 698 -38.55 -2.12 -15.87
N GLY A 699 -39.74 -2.42 -15.35
CA GLY A 699 -40.18 -3.77 -15.03
C GLY A 699 -39.47 -4.42 -13.84
N PHE A 700 -38.85 -3.63 -12.95
CA PHE A 700 -38.06 -4.14 -11.82
C PHE A 700 -38.67 -3.73 -10.47
N ASP A 701 -38.84 -4.70 -9.57
CA ASP A 701 -39.19 -4.42 -8.18
C ASP A 701 -37.92 -4.24 -7.32
N ILE A 702 -37.70 -3.01 -6.85
CA ILE A 702 -36.59 -2.63 -5.99
C ILE A 702 -36.87 -2.92 -4.50
N ILE A 703 -38.12 -3.13 -4.09
CA ILE A 703 -38.52 -3.19 -2.68
C ILE A 703 -37.88 -4.38 -1.92
N PRO A 704 -37.85 -5.62 -2.44
CA PRO A 704 -37.17 -6.74 -1.78
C PRO A 704 -35.66 -6.52 -1.67
N HIS A 705 -35.05 -5.87 -2.67
CA HIS A 705 -33.62 -5.53 -2.64
C HIS A 705 -33.32 -4.42 -1.61
N ARG A 706 -34.24 -3.46 -1.40
CA ARG A 706 -34.16 -2.47 -0.31
C ARG A 706 -34.31 -3.09 1.05
N ALA A 707 -35.25 -4.03 1.22
CA ALA A 707 -35.39 -4.78 2.45
C ALA A 707 -34.09 -5.51 2.78
N LEU A 708 -33.51 -6.25 1.82
CA LEU A 708 -32.23 -6.94 1.99
C LEU A 708 -31.08 -5.98 2.34
N MET A 709 -30.93 -4.86 1.64
CA MET A 709 -29.89 -3.86 1.91
C MET A 709 -30.00 -3.24 3.31
N LYS A 710 -31.23 -3.01 3.82
CA LYS A 710 -31.47 -2.39 5.14
C LYS A 710 -31.45 -3.40 6.29
N GLN A 711 -31.84 -4.65 6.04
CA GLN A 711 -32.06 -5.67 7.08
C GLN A 711 -30.95 -6.72 7.16
N GLY A 712 -30.13 -6.87 6.11
CA GLY A 712 -29.12 -7.92 6.00
C GLY A 712 -29.70 -9.29 5.64
N PHE A 713 -28.85 -10.29 5.73
CA PHE A 713 -29.19 -11.71 5.58
C PHE A 713 -29.52 -12.32 6.93
N GLU A 714 -30.51 -13.22 6.98
CA GLU A 714 -30.73 -14.09 8.13
C GLU A 714 -29.82 -15.32 8.05
N THR A 715 -29.20 -15.66 9.18
CA THR A 715 -28.39 -16.87 9.34
C THR A 715 -29.22 -17.98 9.98
N PRO A 716 -28.80 -19.27 9.88
CA PRO A 716 -29.50 -20.39 10.53
C PRO A 716 -29.69 -20.23 12.05
N ASP A 717 -28.82 -19.45 12.72
CA ASP A 717 -28.90 -19.09 14.14
C ASP A 717 -29.98 -18.02 14.46
N SER A 718 -30.83 -17.66 13.50
CA SER A 718 -31.76 -16.51 13.56
C SER A 718 -31.08 -15.14 13.82
N LYS A 719 -29.76 -15.04 13.66
CA LYS A 719 -29.01 -13.77 13.73
C LYS A 719 -29.00 -13.12 12.36
N ARG A 720 -29.15 -11.78 12.31
CA ARG A 720 -29.02 -11.01 11.07
C ARG A 720 -27.59 -10.50 10.88
N VAL A 721 -27.08 -10.60 9.66
CA VAL A 721 -25.75 -10.14 9.25
C VAL A 721 -25.92 -9.16 8.10
N ASP A 722 -25.38 -7.95 8.25
CA ASP A 722 -25.51 -6.89 7.25
C ASP A 722 -24.86 -7.28 5.90
N VAL A 723 -25.30 -6.64 4.82
CA VAL A 723 -24.85 -6.96 3.46
C VAL A 723 -23.34 -6.72 3.23
N GLU A 724 -22.71 -5.82 3.99
CA GLU A 724 -21.26 -5.62 3.90
C GLU A 724 -20.47 -6.77 4.54
N THR A 725 -20.83 -7.12 5.78
CA THR A 725 -20.20 -8.23 6.51
C THR A 725 -20.40 -9.55 5.79
N ALA A 726 -21.62 -9.79 5.27
CA ALA A 726 -21.97 -10.95 4.46
C ALA A 726 -21.20 -11.06 3.12
N PHE A 727 -20.82 -9.95 2.50
CA PHE A 727 -20.00 -9.98 1.28
C PHE A 727 -18.50 -10.11 1.60
N LYS A 728 -18.05 -9.58 2.75
CA LYS A 728 -16.67 -9.69 3.25
C LYS A 728 -16.30 -11.11 3.70
N ASP A 729 -17.24 -11.87 4.27
CA ASP A 729 -17.00 -13.28 4.62
C ASP A 729 -16.83 -14.15 3.36
N PRO A 730 -15.66 -14.78 3.14
CA PRO A 730 -15.44 -15.67 2.00
C PRO A 730 -16.37 -16.88 1.96
N LYS A 731 -16.87 -17.38 3.11
CA LYS A 731 -17.74 -18.56 3.17
C LYS A 731 -19.18 -18.27 2.78
N HIS A 732 -19.67 -17.07 3.06
CA HIS A 732 -21.07 -16.70 2.88
C HIS A 732 -21.53 -16.77 1.39
N PRO A 733 -22.73 -17.29 1.11
CA PRO A 733 -23.25 -17.53 -0.25
C PRO A 733 -23.43 -16.28 -1.13
N PHE A 734 -23.45 -15.07 -0.55
CA PHE A 734 -23.43 -13.81 -1.30
C PHE A 734 -22.07 -13.61 -1.99
N ARG A 735 -21.97 -14.09 -3.24
CA ARG A 735 -20.72 -14.20 -4.01
C ARG A 735 -20.59 -13.19 -5.15
N VAL A 736 -21.70 -12.63 -5.62
CA VAL A 736 -21.74 -11.62 -6.71
C VAL A 736 -22.54 -10.39 -6.29
N ALA A 737 -21.94 -9.20 -6.39
CA ALA A 737 -22.62 -7.92 -6.18
C ALA A 737 -22.62 -7.05 -7.45
N VAL A 738 -23.78 -6.52 -7.83
CA VAL A 738 -23.95 -5.54 -8.92
C VAL A 738 -24.06 -4.13 -8.33
N VAL A 739 -23.21 -3.21 -8.77
CA VAL A 739 -22.99 -1.90 -8.14
C VAL A 739 -22.92 -0.74 -9.14
N CYS A 740 -23.34 0.47 -8.72
CA CYS A 740 -23.22 1.70 -9.50
C CYS A 740 -22.08 2.61 -9.01
N ALA A 741 -22.23 3.19 -7.81
CA ALA A 741 -21.26 4.07 -7.16
C ALA A 741 -20.80 3.55 -5.79
N MET A 742 -21.70 2.84 -5.08
CA MET A 742 -21.38 2.14 -3.84
C MET A 742 -20.23 1.13 -4.03
N TRP A 743 -19.49 0.90 -2.95
CA TRP A 743 -18.43 -0.11 -2.83
C TRP A 743 -17.20 0.00 -3.76
N LEU A 744 -17.20 0.90 -4.75
CA LEU A 744 -15.98 1.27 -5.50
C LEU A 744 -14.94 1.98 -4.58
N THR A 745 -15.45 2.65 -3.56
CA THR A 745 -14.75 3.53 -2.62
C THR A 745 -15.11 3.15 -1.18
N GLY A 746 -14.20 3.40 -0.23
CA GLY A 746 -14.32 2.93 1.16
C GLY A 746 -14.14 1.41 1.26
N PHE A 747 -15.20 0.68 0.95
CA PHE A 747 -15.44 -0.76 1.10
C PHE A 747 -14.27 -1.71 0.76
N ASP A 748 -13.84 -2.51 1.74
CA ASP A 748 -12.65 -3.37 1.64
C ASP A 748 -13.01 -4.85 1.74
N VAL A 749 -12.56 -5.66 0.76
CA VAL A 749 -12.87 -7.10 0.62
C VAL A 749 -11.63 -7.82 0.11
N GLU A 750 -11.00 -8.65 0.94
CA GLU A 750 -9.74 -9.31 0.60
C GLU A 750 -9.94 -10.42 -0.44
N CYS A 751 -11.02 -11.20 -0.29
CA CYS A 751 -11.42 -12.31 -1.16
C CYS A 751 -12.10 -11.90 -2.50
N LEU A 752 -12.16 -10.60 -2.84
CA LEU A 752 -12.66 -10.12 -4.12
C LEU A 752 -11.66 -10.46 -5.24
N SER A 753 -12.02 -11.40 -6.10
CA SER A 753 -11.11 -11.98 -7.12
C SER A 753 -11.19 -11.26 -8.46
N THR A 754 -12.40 -10.85 -8.85
CA THR A 754 -12.72 -10.43 -10.23
C THR A 754 -13.64 -9.22 -10.20
N LEU A 755 -13.21 -8.14 -10.86
CA LEU A 755 -13.98 -6.91 -11.02
C LEU A 755 -14.36 -6.75 -12.50
N TYR A 756 -15.65 -6.81 -12.79
CA TYR A 756 -16.22 -6.56 -14.11
C TYR A 756 -16.66 -5.12 -14.21
N ILE A 757 -16.27 -4.42 -15.28
CA ILE A 757 -16.55 -3.00 -15.45
C ILE A 757 -17.32 -2.73 -16.74
N ASP A 758 -18.59 -2.38 -16.58
CA ASP A 758 -19.43 -1.74 -17.59
C ASP A 758 -19.77 -0.27 -17.25
N LYS A 759 -18.78 0.46 -16.73
CA LYS A 759 -18.85 1.90 -16.47
C LYS A 759 -17.61 2.58 -17.07
N PRO A 760 -17.74 3.49 -18.06
CA PRO A 760 -16.62 4.28 -18.55
C PRO A 760 -16.03 5.14 -17.43
N MET A 761 -14.76 4.90 -17.09
CA MET A 761 -14.06 5.60 -16.01
C MET A 761 -12.66 6.02 -16.45
N LYS A 762 -12.15 7.08 -15.83
CA LYS A 762 -10.82 7.65 -16.09
C LYS A 762 -10.00 7.82 -14.81
N ALA A 763 -8.70 8.08 -15.02
CA ALA A 763 -7.74 8.56 -14.03
C ALA A 763 -7.87 7.90 -12.64
N HIS A 764 -8.18 8.70 -11.62
CA HIS A 764 -8.17 8.30 -10.22
C HIS A 764 -9.31 7.36 -9.84
N THR A 765 -10.54 7.60 -10.34
CA THR A 765 -11.73 6.77 -10.05
C THR A 765 -11.56 5.35 -10.57
N LEU A 766 -11.03 5.19 -11.78
CA LEU A 766 -10.68 3.89 -12.35
C LEU A 766 -9.63 3.16 -11.50
N MET A 767 -8.60 3.87 -11.03
CA MET A 767 -7.54 3.30 -10.21
C MET A 767 -8.03 2.84 -8.83
N GLN A 768 -8.95 3.58 -8.20
CA GLN A 768 -9.58 3.17 -6.92
C GLN A 768 -10.47 1.94 -7.09
N ALA A 769 -11.22 1.84 -8.19
CA ALA A 769 -12.05 0.66 -8.47
C ALA A 769 -11.18 -0.60 -8.64
N ILE A 770 -10.19 -0.59 -9.53
CA ILE A 770 -9.35 -1.77 -9.79
C ILE A 770 -8.50 -2.20 -8.59
N ALA A 771 -8.14 -1.25 -7.70
CA ALA A 771 -7.38 -1.55 -6.50
C ALA A 771 -8.12 -2.46 -5.50
N ARG A 772 -9.47 -2.55 -5.57
CA ARG A 772 -10.29 -3.46 -4.77
C ARG A 772 -9.92 -4.92 -5.02
N ALA A 773 -9.77 -5.30 -6.29
CA ALA A 773 -9.33 -6.65 -6.66
C ALA A 773 -7.89 -6.96 -6.23
N ASN A 774 -7.07 -5.96 -5.88
CA ASN A 774 -5.64 -6.12 -5.66
C ASN A 774 -5.22 -6.54 -4.24
N ARG A 775 -6.17 -6.80 -3.33
CA ARG A 775 -5.84 -7.26 -1.96
C ARG A 775 -5.30 -8.68 -1.95
N ARG A 776 -4.32 -8.95 -1.06
CA ARG A 776 -3.88 -10.31 -0.75
C ARG A 776 -4.98 -11.06 -0.01
N TYR A 777 -5.10 -12.35 -0.31
CA TYR A 777 -5.97 -13.32 0.34
C TYR A 777 -5.37 -14.72 0.10
N PRO A 778 -5.47 -15.69 1.04
CA PRO A 778 -4.93 -17.03 0.83
C PRO A 778 -5.46 -17.69 -0.45
N GLY A 779 -4.58 -18.30 -1.25
CA GLY A 779 -4.92 -18.94 -2.54
C GLY A 779 -5.18 -17.97 -3.71
N LYS A 780 -5.11 -16.65 -3.52
CA LYS A 780 -5.39 -15.65 -4.56
C LYS A 780 -4.11 -15.12 -5.21
N ASP A 781 -3.78 -15.63 -6.39
CA ASP A 781 -2.59 -15.23 -7.16
C ASP A 781 -2.67 -13.83 -7.79
N PHE A 782 -3.87 -13.35 -8.14
CA PHE A 782 -4.10 -12.07 -8.81
C PHE A 782 -5.51 -11.53 -8.60
N GLY A 783 -5.66 -10.22 -8.78
CA GLY A 783 -6.94 -9.59 -9.07
C GLY A 783 -7.15 -9.54 -10.59
N LEU A 784 -8.32 -9.93 -11.08
CA LEU A 784 -8.69 -9.84 -12.50
C LEU A 784 -9.61 -8.64 -12.73
N VAL A 785 -9.26 -7.79 -13.69
CA VAL A 785 -10.10 -6.70 -14.18
C VAL A 785 -10.63 -7.08 -15.56
N VAL A 786 -11.95 -7.25 -15.65
CA VAL A 786 -12.67 -7.52 -16.91
C VAL A 786 -13.36 -6.23 -17.37
N ASP A 787 -13.16 -5.86 -18.63
CA ASP A 787 -13.57 -4.57 -19.16
C ASP A 787 -14.40 -4.72 -20.44
N TYR A 788 -15.63 -4.18 -20.41
CA TYR A 788 -16.58 -4.16 -21.52
C TYR A 788 -16.57 -2.86 -22.33
N ASN A 789 -15.76 -1.88 -21.92
CA ASN A 789 -15.67 -0.56 -22.51
C ASN A 789 -14.34 -0.27 -23.22
N GLY A 790 -13.34 -1.14 -23.07
CA GLY A 790 -12.05 -1.03 -23.76
C GLY A 790 -11.17 0.12 -23.23
N MET A 791 -11.27 0.39 -21.93
CA MET A 791 -10.54 1.42 -21.20
C MET A 791 -9.02 1.14 -21.09
N LEU A 792 -8.45 0.19 -21.83
CA LEU A 792 -7.01 -0.14 -21.81
C LEU A 792 -6.12 1.10 -22.00
N ALA A 793 -6.55 2.09 -22.79
CA ALA A 793 -5.83 3.35 -22.93
C ALA A 793 -5.85 4.17 -21.63
N ALA A 794 -7.01 4.34 -21.01
CA ALA A 794 -7.17 5.01 -19.71
C ALA A 794 -6.44 4.28 -18.58
N LEU A 795 -6.48 2.94 -18.54
CA LEU A 795 -5.71 2.10 -17.62
C LEU A 795 -4.21 2.25 -17.83
N ARG A 796 -3.73 2.25 -19.09
CA ARG A 796 -2.31 2.50 -19.39
C ARG A 796 -1.89 3.89 -18.98
N CYS A 797 -2.69 4.92 -19.18
CA CYS A 797 -2.40 6.28 -18.70
C CYS A 797 -2.41 6.34 -17.15
N ALA A 798 -3.40 5.74 -16.50
CA ALA A 798 -3.48 5.65 -15.03
C ALA A 798 -2.29 4.87 -14.42
N ALA A 799 -1.81 3.85 -15.13
CA ALA A 799 -0.61 3.08 -14.76
C ALA A 799 0.69 3.61 -15.39
N SER A 800 0.71 4.70 -16.17
CA SER A 800 1.95 5.19 -16.81
C SER A 800 2.93 5.79 -15.80
N GLY A 801 2.43 6.19 -14.63
CA GLY A 801 3.26 6.53 -13.46
C GLY A 801 3.60 5.34 -12.55
N ALA A 802 3.23 4.10 -12.90
CA ALA A 802 3.29 2.93 -12.00
C ALA A 802 3.67 1.58 -12.65
N GLY A 803 3.63 1.42 -13.98
CA GLY A 803 4.18 0.27 -14.72
C GLY A 803 3.56 -1.12 -14.48
N ALA A 804 2.45 -1.26 -13.74
CA ALA A 804 2.03 -2.54 -13.14
C ALA A 804 1.07 -3.42 -13.96
N ILE A 805 0.22 -2.85 -14.84
CA ILE A 805 -0.90 -3.62 -15.44
C ILE A 805 -0.43 -4.46 -16.64
N ARG A 806 -0.62 -5.79 -16.57
CA ARG A 806 -0.27 -6.73 -17.64
C ARG A 806 -1.51 -7.15 -18.46
N PRO A 807 -1.46 -7.08 -19.81
CA PRO A 807 -2.49 -7.67 -20.66
C PRO A 807 -2.46 -9.21 -20.58
N TRP A 808 -3.62 -9.85 -20.43
CA TRP A 808 -3.73 -11.29 -20.60
C TRP A 808 -3.57 -11.64 -22.10
N GLY A 809 -2.58 -12.48 -22.46
CA GLY A 809 -2.46 -12.97 -23.86
C GLY A 809 -1.07 -13.25 -24.44
N ARG A 810 0.06 -13.10 -23.71
CA ARG A 810 1.38 -13.54 -24.20
C ARG A 810 2.17 -14.37 -23.18
N HIS A 811 2.69 -15.50 -23.65
CA HIS A 811 3.60 -16.45 -22.99
C HIS A 811 3.17 -17.01 -21.61
N GLN A 812 2.27 -18.00 -21.65
CA GLN A 812 2.41 -19.21 -20.83
C GLN A 812 2.12 -20.45 -21.69
N ARG A 813 3.18 -21.08 -22.25
CA ARG A 813 3.18 -22.54 -22.41
C ARG A 813 3.70 -23.08 -21.08
N GLY A 814 2.98 -24.03 -20.49
CA GLY A 814 3.14 -24.34 -19.07
C GLY A 814 4.53 -24.88 -18.69
N THR A 815 5.24 -24.14 -17.84
CA THR A 815 6.26 -24.71 -16.94
C THR A 815 5.54 -25.56 -15.90
N ARG A 816 5.31 -26.84 -16.21
CA ARG A 816 5.00 -27.84 -15.17
C ARG A 816 6.27 -28.05 -14.35
N ASP A 817 6.29 -27.60 -13.11
CA ASP A 817 7.35 -27.97 -12.17
C ASP A 817 7.36 -29.48 -11.99
N ARG A 818 8.49 -30.11 -12.36
CA ARG A 818 8.79 -31.51 -12.03
C ARG A 818 9.68 -31.53 -10.79
N GLY A 819 9.06 -31.44 -9.62
CA GLY A 819 9.73 -31.43 -8.32
C GLY A 819 9.19 -32.50 -7.36
N ALA A 820 9.99 -33.55 -7.14
CA ALA A 820 9.95 -34.46 -5.99
C ALA A 820 8.58 -35.02 -5.51
N LEU A 821 8.17 -36.16 -6.07
CA LEU A 821 7.36 -37.16 -5.35
C LEU A 821 7.92 -38.58 -5.56
N ALA A 822 9.07 -38.84 -4.93
CA ALA A 822 9.64 -40.17 -4.70
C ALA A 822 10.73 -40.05 -3.61
N GLY A 823 10.74 -40.86 -2.54
CA GLY A 823 9.73 -41.82 -2.10
C GLY A 823 10.23 -42.65 -0.92
N ALA A 824 9.32 -43.36 -0.22
CA ALA A 824 9.66 -44.36 0.79
C ALA A 824 8.50 -45.36 0.94
N GLY A 825 8.75 -46.67 0.83
CA GLY A 825 7.75 -47.71 1.11
C GLY A 825 7.80 -48.98 0.24
N GLY A 826 8.51 -50.01 0.71
CA GLY A 826 8.04 -51.42 0.68
C GLY A 826 7.84 -52.18 -0.65
N GLY A 827 8.89 -52.90 -1.10
CA GLY A 827 8.89 -54.38 -1.11
C GLY A 827 8.03 -55.20 -2.11
N ALA A 828 8.74 -55.98 -2.96
CA ALA A 828 8.28 -57.16 -3.72
C ALA A 828 7.23 -56.96 -4.85
N GLY A 829 7.20 -57.76 -5.93
CA GLY A 829 8.21 -58.73 -6.40
C GLY A 829 7.73 -59.68 -7.52
N ARG A 830 8.68 -60.19 -8.34
CA ARG A 830 8.63 -61.38 -9.23
C ARG A 830 7.76 -61.39 -10.53
N ARG A 831 8.50 -61.52 -11.66
CA ARG A 831 8.40 -62.54 -12.76
C ARG A 831 7.88 -62.18 -14.17
N HIS A 832 8.71 -62.59 -15.16
CA HIS A 832 8.42 -63.13 -16.52
C HIS A 832 8.00 -62.15 -17.65
N ARG A 833 8.81 -62.02 -18.72
CA ARG A 833 8.83 -62.76 -20.03
C ARG A 833 7.61 -62.41 -20.92
N ARG A 834 7.71 -62.09 -22.23
CA ARG A 834 8.69 -62.36 -23.32
C ARG A 834 8.77 -61.10 -24.25
N GLY A 835 9.67 -60.90 -25.23
CA GLY A 835 10.88 -61.61 -25.70
C GLY A 835 11.17 -61.35 -27.20
N ARG A 836 12.43 -61.52 -27.66
CA ARG A 836 12.97 -61.36 -29.06
C ARG A 836 13.08 -59.90 -29.59
N ALA A 837 14.05 -59.53 -30.44
CA ALA A 837 15.22 -60.24 -31.02
C ALA A 837 16.43 -59.29 -31.25
N VAL A 838 17.63 -59.88 -31.46
CA VAL A 838 18.90 -59.20 -31.84
C VAL A 838 19.69 -60.12 -32.78
N PRO A 839 20.37 -59.60 -33.82
CA PRO A 839 21.80 -59.93 -34.05
C PRO A 839 22.63 -58.72 -34.56
N ALA A 840 23.98 -58.71 -34.58
CA ALA A 840 25.01 -59.38 -33.75
C ALA A 840 26.43 -58.85 -34.10
N GLY A 841 27.37 -58.95 -33.14
CA GLY A 841 28.84 -58.78 -33.32
C GLY A 841 29.38 -57.33 -33.23
N ALA A 842 30.59 -57.04 -32.73
CA ALA A 842 31.62 -57.80 -31.98
C ALA A 842 32.65 -56.76 -31.39
N GLY A 843 33.58 -57.05 -30.47
CA GLY A 843 33.91 -58.24 -29.66
C GLY A 843 35.38 -58.18 -29.16
N LEU A 844 35.72 -58.88 -28.04
CA LEU A 844 37.05 -58.95 -27.37
C LEU A 844 37.57 -57.63 -26.72
N ARG A 845 38.51 -57.61 -25.75
CA ARG A 845 38.71 -58.40 -24.50
C ARG A 845 39.76 -57.69 -23.59
N ALA A 846 39.79 -58.06 -22.30
CA ALA A 846 40.90 -57.91 -21.31
C ALA A 846 41.14 -56.55 -20.57
N GLU A 847 41.46 -56.72 -19.28
CA GLU A 847 42.09 -55.78 -18.30
C GLU A 847 43.57 -56.27 -18.06
N PRO A 848 44.35 -55.98 -16.96
CA PRO A 848 44.15 -55.10 -15.78
C PRO A 848 45.40 -54.34 -15.21
N ALA A 849 45.16 -53.65 -14.07
CA ALA A 849 46.00 -53.60 -12.83
C ALA A 849 47.10 -52.53 -12.59
N ASP A 850 47.14 -52.11 -11.30
CA ASP A 850 48.23 -51.61 -10.42
C ASP A 850 49.05 -50.32 -10.74
N GLY A 851 49.56 -49.56 -9.75
CA GLY A 851 49.37 -49.65 -8.28
C GLY A 851 50.13 -48.62 -7.40
N CYS A 852 49.47 -48.16 -6.33
CA CYS A 852 49.91 -47.72 -4.98
C CYS A 852 51.25 -46.96 -4.64
N GLN A 853 51.08 -45.90 -3.79
CA GLN A 853 51.97 -45.42 -2.68
C GLN A 853 53.34 -44.75 -3.02
N GLY A 854 53.91 -43.83 -2.22
CA GLY A 854 53.42 -43.07 -1.03
C GLY A 854 54.50 -42.23 -0.28
N LEU A 855 54.04 -41.35 0.66
CA LEU A 855 54.73 -40.78 1.85
C LEU A 855 55.77 -39.60 1.82
N CYS A 856 55.61 -38.72 2.83
CA CYS A 856 56.60 -37.99 3.68
C CYS A 856 57.50 -36.80 3.22
N SER A 857 56.96 -35.57 3.41
CA SER A 857 57.34 -34.56 4.43
C SER A 857 58.68 -33.75 4.45
N HIS A 858 58.59 -32.53 5.03
CA HIS A 858 59.66 -31.66 5.60
C HIS A 858 60.60 -30.86 4.64
N ARG A 859 61.17 -29.67 4.97
CA ARG A 859 60.79 -28.52 5.86
C ARG A 859 61.75 -27.31 5.65
N ARG A 860 61.30 -26.06 5.88
CA ARG A 860 62.10 -24.78 6.06
C ARG A 860 62.88 -24.23 4.83
N ALA A 861 63.38 -22.97 4.77
CA ALA A 861 62.88 -21.65 5.24
C ALA A 861 63.78 -20.44 4.79
N GLY A 862 63.18 -19.26 4.48
CA GLY A 862 63.65 -17.95 5.00
C GLY A 862 64.31 -16.85 4.11
N ARG A 863 63.71 -15.63 4.14
CA ARG A 863 64.32 -14.25 4.11
C ARG A 863 65.07 -13.78 2.82
N ARG A 864 65.21 -12.48 2.44
CA ARG A 864 64.69 -11.13 2.85
C ARG A 864 64.96 -10.09 1.71
N ARG A 865 64.22 -8.94 1.67
CA ARG A 865 64.48 -7.54 1.14
C ARG A 865 65.64 -7.30 0.11
N GLY A 866 65.61 -6.41 -0.91
CA GLY A 866 64.81 -5.20 -1.28
C GLY A 866 65.73 -3.96 -1.45
N GLY A 867 65.58 -2.94 -2.32
CA GLY A 867 64.53 -2.47 -3.27
C GLY A 867 64.90 -1.07 -3.91
N HIS A 868 63.91 -0.22 -4.25
CA HIS A 868 63.95 1.25 -4.60
C HIS A 868 64.19 1.82 -6.05
N GLN A 869 63.34 2.82 -6.38
CA GLN A 869 63.55 4.09 -7.14
C GLN A 869 63.31 4.24 -8.67
N LEU A 870 63.10 5.52 -9.05
CA LEU A 870 62.56 6.17 -10.28
C LEU A 870 63.65 7.13 -10.87
N PRO A 871 63.60 7.78 -12.08
CA PRO A 871 62.42 8.48 -12.64
C PRO A 871 62.28 8.76 -14.19
N ARG A 872 61.12 9.34 -14.56
CA ARG A 872 60.81 10.32 -15.66
C ARG A 872 61.69 10.40 -16.96
N SER A 873 61.06 10.42 -18.15
CA SER A 873 60.61 11.67 -18.82
C SER A 873 60.22 11.59 -20.34
N ARG A 874 59.35 12.54 -20.76
CA ARG A 874 59.17 13.20 -22.10
C ARG A 874 58.51 12.51 -23.32
N VAL A 875 57.90 13.39 -24.13
CA VAL A 875 57.01 13.32 -25.33
C VAL A 875 57.66 14.29 -26.36
N PRO A 876 57.67 14.13 -27.72
CA PRO A 876 56.53 14.13 -28.70
C PRO A 876 56.71 13.15 -29.91
N GLY A 877 55.95 13.11 -31.02
CA GLY A 877 54.69 13.76 -31.49
C GLY A 877 54.55 13.76 -33.05
N ALA A 878 53.45 14.31 -33.62
CA ALA A 878 53.08 14.41 -35.07
C ALA A 878 52.62 13.08 -35.75
N LYS A 879 51.50 12.97 -36.53
CA LYS A 879 50.98 13.62 -37.79
C LYS A 879 51.71 13.17 -39.08
N CYS A 880 51.12 12.94 -40.27
CA CYS A 880 49.73 12.81 -40.78
C CYS A 880 49.73 12.29 -42.26
N HIS A 881 48.55 12.01 -42.86
CA HIS A 881 48.28 11.78 -44.32
C HIS A 881 48.78 10.46 -44.99
N ALA A 882 48.32 10.03 -46.19
CA ALA A 882 46.97 10.04 -46.84
C ALA A 882 46.95 9.22 -48.16
N ASN A 883 45.76 8.74 -48.58
CA ASN A 883 45.28 8.40 -49.96
C ASN A 883 46.02 7.36 -50.87
N GLY A 884 45.24 6.54 -51.61
CA GLY A 884 45.67 5.96 -52.91
C GLY A 884 44.96 4.67 -53.40
N ALA A 885 44.29 4.73 -54.56
CA ALA A 885 43.53 3.66 -55.26
C ALA A 885 44.36 2.41 -55.73
N GLY A 886 43.79 1.29 -56.24
CA GLY A 886 42.40 0.85 -56.48
C GLY A 886 42.26 -0.29 -57.55
N CYS A 887 41.08 -0.41 -58.19
CA CYS A 887 40.71 -1.21 -59.41
C CYS A 887 40.21 -2.69 -59.36
N ARG A 888 38.93 -2.88 -59.78
CA ARG A 888 38.37 -3.87 -60.77
C ARG A 888 38.25 -5.38 -60.37
N ARG A 889 37.26 -6.19 -60.85
CA ARG A 889 36.01 -6.01 -61.67
C ARG A 889 35.06 -7.25 -61.59
N GLN A 890 33.89 -7.17 -62.25
CA GLN A 890 32.83 -8.21 -62.50
C GLN A 890 31.91 -8.54 -61.28
N ALA A 891 30.56 -8.43 -61.26
CA ALA A 891 29.50 -7.87 -62.13
C ALA A 891 28.66 -8.80 -63.07
N ARG A 892 27.38 -9.01 -62.71
CA ARG A 892 26.11 -9.26 -63.48
C ARG A 892 24.95 -9.35 -62.44
N GLN A 893 23.67 -8.97 -62.64
CA GLN A 893 22.93 -8.40 -63.80
C GLN A 893 21.68 -7.59 -63.33
N CYS A 894 21.05 -6.83 -64.25
CA CYS A 894 19.88 -5.88 -64.22
C CYS A 894 18.71 -6.08 -63.21
N GLY A 895 17.83 -5.10 -62.87
CA GLY A 895 17.54 -3.71 -63.33
C GLY A 895 16.23 -3.59 -64.17
N PRO A 896 15.61 -2.39 -64.44
CA PRO A 896 15.79 -1.01 -63.91
C PRO A 896 14.45 -0.16 -63.75
N PHE A 897 14.58 1.20 -63.74
CA PHE A 897 13.62 2.36 -63.77
C PHE A 897 13.55 3.18 -62.46
N ALA A 898 13.94 4.47 -62.30
CA ALA A 898 14.18 5.67 -63.17
C ALA A 898 12.90 6.47 -63.55
N ALA A 899 12.79 7.81 -63.51
CA ALA A 899 13.66 8.95 -63.09
C ALA A 899 12.75 10.14 -62.59
N ALA A 900 13.05 11.45 -62.46
CA ALA A 900 14.16 12.36 -62.81
C ALA A 900 14.21 13.63 -61.89
N LEU A 901 14.54 14.84 -62.41
CA LEU A 901 14.67 16.15 -61.71
C LEU A 901 14.31 17.34 -62.65
N ARG A 902 13.79 18.48 -62.13
CA ARG A 902 14.18 19.91 -62.40
C ARG A 902 13.07 20.98 -62.17
N ASP A 903 13.51 22.20 -61.81
CA ASP A 903 12.84 23.53 -61.88
C ASP A 903 12.92 24.13 -63.33
N PRO A 904 12.26 25.25 -63.73
CA PRO A 904 11.80 26.41 -62.93
C PRO A 904 10.37 26.99 -63.27
N GLY A 905 10.00 28.14 -62.66
CA GLY A 905 8.82 28.98 -63.02
C GLY A 905 9.07 30.02 -64.14
N PRO A 906 8.29 31.11 -64.31
CA PRO A 906 7.13 31.66 -63.54
C PRO A 906 5.76 31.41 -64.25
N GLY A 907 4.59 32.00 -63.93
CA GLY A 907 4.13 32.87 -62.82
C GLY A 907 3.58 34.26 -63.24
N ASP A 908 2.28 34.56 -62.98
CA ASP A 908 1.58 35.82 -63.37
C ASP A 908 0.47 36.25 -62.35
N LEU A 909 0.11 37.56 -62.31
CA LEU A 909 -0.91 38.20 -61.44
C LEU A 909 -1.63 39.35 -62.19
N PRO A 910 -2.93 39.61 -61.94
CA PRO A 910 -3.35 40.80 -61.16
C PRO A 910 -4.68 40.57 -60.36
N ALA A 911 -5.26 41.46 -59.53
CA ALA A 911 -4.97 42.82 -59.02
C ALA A 911 -5.47 42.88 -57.54
N LEU A 912 -4.92 43.62 -56.55
CA LEU A 912 -4.91 45.09 -56.31
C LEU A 912 -6.34 45.71 -56.27
N GLN A 913 -6.73 46.58 -55.33
CA GLN A 913 -6.02 47.53 -54.41
C GLN A 913 -6.53 47.34 -52.94
N GLY A 914 -6.06 47.95 -51.83
CA GLY A 914 -5.13 49.06 -51.51
C GLY A 914 -5.82 50.10 -50.58
N ALA A 915 -5.23 50.77 -49.58
CA ALA A 915 -3.90 50.70 -48.94
C ALA A 915 -3.88 51.46 -47.58
N GLY A 916 -2.77 51.37 -46.80
CA GLY A 916 -2.48 52.18 -45.59
C GLY A 916 -2.70 51.44 -44.23
N ASP A 917 -1.90 51.64 -43.17
CA ASP A 917 -0.65 52.44 -43.02
C ASP A 917 0.34 51.77 -42.01
N ARG A 918 1.48 52.41 -41.72
CA ARG A 918 2.72 51.85 -41.13
C ARG A 918 2.65 51.55 -39.61
N ALA A 919 3.45 50.57 -39.13
CA ALA A 919 4.75 50.83 -38.47
C ALA A 919 5.35 49.69 -37.59
N GLN A 920 6.70 49.59 -37.62
CA GLN A 920 7.64 49.14 -36.57
C GLN A 920 7.78 47.66 -36.09
N ARG A 921 9.02 47.19 -36.28
CA ARG A 921 9.87 46.34 -35.40
C ARG A 921 9.60 44.83 -35.27
N ALA A 922 10.54 44.04 -35.78
CA ALA A 922 10.81 42.66 -35.37
C ALA A 922 11.91 42.59 -34.28
N ALA A 923 12.07 41.44 -33.59
CA ALA A 923 13.29 40.61 -33.64
C ALA A 923 13.36 39.50 -32.55
N VAL A 924 14.27 38.54 -32.78
CA VAL A 924 14.88 37.56 -31.84
C VAL A 924 13.98 36.52 -31.16
N CYS A 925 14.16 35.24 -31.54
CA CYS A 925 14.18 34.12 -30.57
C CYS A 925 15.02 32.92 -31.08
N ARG A 926 16.35 32.99 -30.93
CA ARG A 926 17.28 31.85 -31.08
C ARG A 926 18.56 32.06 -30.26
N THR A 927 18.65 31.45 -29.07
CA THR A 927 19.85 30.79 -28.49
C THR A 927 19.59 30.41 -27.03
N ALA A 928 19.75 29.13 -26.68
CA ALA A 928 19.71 28.65 -25.31
C ALA A 928 20.71 27.50 -25.11
N ARG A 929 22.00 27.85 -25.05
CA ARG A 929 23.13 26.98 -24.63
C ARG A 929 24.26 27.85 -24.06
N GLN A 930 25.05 27.23 -23.18
CA GLN A 930 26.20 27.77 -22.44
C GLN A 930 25.91 28.68 -21.24
N HIS A 931 26.76 28.52 -20.23
CA HIS A 931 26.87 29.23 -18.94
C HIS A 931 25.66 29.11 -17.98
N ARG A 932 25.86 28.94 -16.65
CA ARG A 932 27.11 28.82 -15.86
C ARG A 932 27.16 27.52 -15.07
N GLY A 933 28.34 26.91 -15.01
CA GLY A 933 28.78 26.16 -13.84
C GLY A 933 29.91 26.95 -13.18
N HIS A 934 29.84 27.14 -11.85
CA HIS A 934 30.93 27.50 -10.94
C HIS A 934 30.33 27.65 -9.54
N LEU A 935 30.73 26.79 -8.59
CA LEU A 935 30.91 27.08 -7.14
C LEU A 935 31.20 25.76 -6.40
N GLN A 936 32.47 25.36 -6.44
CA GLN A 936 33.11 24.45 -5.50
C GLN A 936 34.58 24.90 -5.33
N GLU A 937 35.22 24.44 -4.25
CA GLU A 937 36.57 24.82 -3.81
C GLU A 937 36.76 26.27 -3.31
N THR A 938 36.65 26.47 -1.99
CA THR A 938 37.65 27.18 -1.14
C THR A 938 37.28 27.08 0.35
N VAL A 939 37.67 26.00 1.06
CA VAL A 939 37.94 26.01 2.51
C VAL A 939 39.00 24.95 2.86
N ARG A 940 40.23 25.39 3.14
CA ARG A 940 41.23 24.75 4.04
C ARG A 940 42.43 25.71 4.12
N GLY A 941 42.69 26.32 5.28
CA GLY A 941 43.80 27.28 5.38
C GLY A 941 43.82 28.27 6.56
N ALA A 942 43.09 28.01 7.64
CA ALA A 942 43.26 28.62 8.97
C ALA A 942 42.53 27.71 9.98
#